data_AF-A0A433RQN3-F1
#
_entry.id   AF-A0A433RQN3-F1
#
_cell.length_a   1.000
_cell.length_b   1.000
_cell.length_c   1.000
_cell.angle_alpha   90.00
_cell.angle_beta   90.00
_cell.angle_gamma   90.00
#
_symmetry.space_group_name_H-M   'P 1'
#
loop_
_entity.id
_entity.type
_entity.pdbx_description
1 polymer ?
#
loop_
_entity_poly.entity_id
_entity_poly.type
_entity_poly.pdbx_seq_one_letter_code
_entity_poly.pdbx_strand_id
1 'polypeptide(L)'
;MKKMVTGALALTMLFTTTQMKPEQVQAATIGINDKGELVTLSTGKIVKGYKVYKKRLYKDGLLAKGRVKYGTGDNLRLYHNGFLQSGLYFTKDNKYAFKNGSLIKGIYVRDGLYQKHMTYTDGRITSLIEMKDNKLYENGKLKKGDFVMVDDIGNEYDTVDDLFYFHNGVLAKDFGFAEFTGSNSTFKKGRYLFKNGRVVGVHLYKGLLYKDGVEAVDRLIRYDGKMYYNHKLANGIYDGKFYKDGIYVEKEGTKHFRENIKMMDTLAEQLPEHVADVAPKLVDLTIQQQKIVVGHELENYDLASYPAIISDLRHIQDVSKMVEQAGDSQSAQKMNGLVEETITTLYKWQQLLYADGKLVDGAYKGNFYEKGRLLSSIENKQLDDAIKSLSTTLTTPEEAANYQAQVMTIISRAQAVIEAANKPSYENVLYSTSDAKNAIHNAIEQRAILLTTLKKHQWTLDTMALDSQLRAALLAIDSDESIGELDEKADFMSLQINEVATGKFNADGFAYFEITVPDVEGNYKFVGNAAVTKYKLYMNPIKSNLKDMPVRAANKDMYVEKGHYYVAVKGKPMSDYRFKLKKHAYDLPAVLAPNDAFMSHKHRIDIPYYSYSIPSTKVKLTTNQHATFFANYTSQTDQHIQAVILTNDKTGKQYKSTYKGSGMKYGISAPNGTYTLTLDLDKKGVPGHVSIYYLLSDILPLNQTIALSHSDRKPYTLNTANDTKIKFSLTTKTQNNNVFRIYNDQNQLVKKITLTPERNTRDFVYTVKKGRYSVYGDNLTITTKILK
;
A
#
# COMPACT_ATOMS: atom_id res chain seq x y z
N MET A 1 -0.33 -23.44 -83.89
CA MET A 1 0.51 -24.57 -84.39
C MET A 1 1.00 -24.22 -85.79
N LYS A 2 2.26 -24.56 -86.14
CA LYS A 2 2.74 -25.14 -87.42
C LYS A 2 4.02 -24.52 -88.01
N LYS A 3 4.91 -25.42 -88.46
CA LYS A 3 5.70 -25.38 -89.72
C LYS A 3 6.77 -24.28 -89.92
N MET A 4 7.55 -24.47 -90.99
CA MET A 4 7.89 -23.53 -92.10
C MET A 4 7.70 -22.02 -91.85
N VAL A 5 8.52 -21.09 -92.38
CA VAL A 5 9.68 -21.13 -93.31
C VAL A 5 10.30 -19.70 -93.32
N THR A 6 11.56 -19.55 -93.79
CA THR A 6 12.25 -18.26 -94.07
C THR A 6 12.47 -17.30 -92.88
N GLY A 7 13.45 -16.40 -92.91
CA GLY A 7 14.47 -16.16 -93.94
C GLY A 7 15.54 -15.18 -93.44
N ALA A 8 16.75 -15.27 -93.98
CA ALA A 8 17.87 -14.39 -93.64
C ALA A 8 17.85 -13.08 -94.46
N LEU A 9 18.79 -12.18 -94.14
CA LEU A 9 18.96 -10.80 -94.62
C LEU A 9 17.96 -9.79 -94.03
N ALA A 10 18.28 -8.49 -93.89
CA ALA A 10 19.54 -7.79 -93.59
C ALA A 10 19.21 -6.28 -93.49
N LEU A 11 19.74 -5.55 -92.50
CA LEU A 11 20.32 -4.24 -92.78
C LEU A 11 21.24 -3.74 -91.65
N THR A 12 22.33 -3.13 -92.08
CA THR A 12 23.34 -2.39 -91.32
C THR A 12 22.79 -1.13 -90.63
N MET A 13 23.35 -0.77 -89.47
CA MET A 13 24.19 0.43 -89.37
C MET A 13 25.04 0.49 -88.08
N LEU A 14 26.28 0.90 -88.28
CA LEU A 14 27.33 1.30 -87.33
C LEU A 14 26.92 2.63 -86.62
N PHE A 15 27.58 3.22 -85.61
CA PHE A 15 28.81 3.00 -84.82
C PHE A 15 28.45 3.25 -83.31
N THR A 16 29.30 3.26 -82.27
CA THR A 16 30.76 3.23 -82.10
C THR A 16 31.12 2.61 -80.73
N THR A 17 32.36 2.15 -80.53
CA THR A 17 32.91 1.78 -79.21
C THR A 17 33.67 2.93 -78.55
N THR A 18 33.44 3.16 -77.26
CA THR A 18 34.47 3.68 -76.34
C THR A 18 34.59 2.76 -75.14
N GLN A 19 35.79 2.22 -74.92
CA GLN A 19 36.10 1.42 -73.74
C GLN A 19 36.17 2.33 -72.50
N MET A 20 35.41 2.01 -71.46
CA MET A 20 35.78 2.37 -70.09
C MET A 20 35.97 1.08 -69.29
N LYS A 21 37.07 1.03 -68.53
CA LYS A 21 37.39 -0.08 -67.60
C LYS A 21 36.19 -0.30 -66.65
N PRO A 22 35.83 -1.56 -66.33
CA PRO A 22 35.02 -1.83 -65.16
C PRO A 22 35.86 -1.54 -63.92
N GLU A 23 35.67 -0.36 -63.34
CA GLU A 23 36.26 -0.03 -62.04
C GLU A 23 35.62 -0.92 -60.97
N GLN A 24 36.44 -1.70 -60.27
CA GLN A 24 35.96 -2.57 -59.19
C GLN A 24 35.47 -1.70 -58.02
N VAL A 25 34.16 -1.49 -57.94
CA VAL A 25 33.53 -0.87 -56.78
C VAL A 25 33.67 -1.82 -55.58
N GLN A 26 34.76 -1.65 -54.81
CA GLN A 26 34.89 -2.30 -53.51
C GLN A 26 33.67 -1.96 -52.65
N ALA A 27 33.04 -2.98 -52.09
CA ALA A 27 31.90 -2.81 -51.20
C ALA A 27 32.30 -1.91 -50.03
N ALA A 28 31.71 -0.72 -49.95
CA ALA A 28 32.20 0.32 -49.07
C ALA A 28 32.11 -0.10 -47.60
N THR A 29 33.26 -0.31 -46.97
CA THR A 29 33.37 -0.82 -45.59
C THR A 29 32.71 0.16 -44.63
N ILE A 30 31.79 -0.33 -43.79
CA ILE A 30 31.09 0.50 -42.78
C ILE A 30 31.68 0.27 -41.38
N GLY A 31 31.69 1.33 -40.58
CA GLY A 31 32.21 1.31 -39.22
C GLY A 31 31.64 2.44 -38.37
N ILE A 32 32.03 2.47 -37.09
CA ILE A 32 31.61 3.50 -36.14
C ILE A 32 32.73 4.54 -36.02
N ASN A 33 32.41 5.82 -36.18
CA ASN A 33 33.35 6.92 -35.96
C ASN A 33 33.48 7.26 -34.46
N ASP A 34 34.42 8.15 -34.11
CA ASP A 34 34.67 8.57 -32.73
C ASP A 34 33.48 9.28 -32.06
N LYS A 35 32.46 9.68 -32.83
CA LYS A 35 31.20 10.27 -32.35
C LYS A 35 30.11 9.22 -32.09
N GLY A 36 30.40 7.93 -32.31
CA GLY A 36 29.45 6.83 -32.14
C GLY A 36 28.50 6.61 -33.33
N GLU A 37 28.75 7.25 -34.47
CA GLU A 37 27.90 7.22 -35.67
C GLU A 37 28.37 6.16 -36.68
N LEU A 38 27.43 5.44 -37.28
CA LEU A 38 27.69 4.51 -38.39
C LEU A 38 27.96 5.28 -39.69
N VAL A 39 29.20 5.18 -40.16
CA VAL A 39 29.72 5.85 -41.36
C VAL A 39 30.29 4.85 -42.36
N THR A 40 30.37 5.27 -43.62
CA THR A 40 31.15 4.61 -44.65
C THR A 40 32.63 5.00 -44.49
N LEU A 41 33.48 4.05 -44.11
CA LEU A 41 34.88 4.30 -43.71
C LEU A 41 35.70 4.99 -44.81
N SER A 42 35.50 4.64 -46.08
CA SER A 42 36.22 5.24 -47.22
C SER A 42 35.85 6.69 -47.51
N THR A 43 34.80 7.24 -46.91
CA THR A 43 34.33 8.62 -47.19
C THR A 43 33.98 9.45 -45.96
N GLY A 44 33.97 8.85 -44.75
CA GLY A 44 33.48 9.46 -43.52
C GLY A 44 31.98 9.81 -43.52
N LYS A 45 31.24 9.55 -44.61
CA LYS A 45 29.83 9.94 -44.75
C LYS A 45 28.93 9.02 -43.93
N ILE A 46 27.95 9.61 -43.24
CA ILE A 46 26.92 8.90 -42.48
C ILE A 46 26.14 7.93 -43.36
N VAL A 47 25.94 6.70 -42.88
CA VAL A 47 25.10 5.70 -43.54
C VAL A 47 23.63 6.10 -43.36
N LYS A 48 23.02 6.59 -44.44
CA LYS A 48 21.60 6.97 -44.49
C LYS A 48 20.67 5.76 -44.44
N GLY A 49 19.48 5.94 -43.87
CA GLY A 49 18.47 4.90 -43.74
C GLY A 49 18.80 3.88 -42.64
N TYR A 50 18.05 2.78 -42.62
CA TYR A 50 18.22 1.71 -41.63
C TYR A 50 19.28 0.69 -42.06
N LYS A 51 20.29 0.46 -41.22
CA LYS A 51 21.38 -0.50 -41.45
C LYS A 51 21.71 -1.27 -40.18
N VAL A 52 21.90 -2.59 -40.31
CA VAL A 52 22.42 -3.42 -39.22
C VAL A 52 23.94 -3.48 -39.28
N TYR A 53 24.60 -3.25 -38.15
CA TYR A 53 26.05 -3.37 -37.96
C TYR A 53 26.33 -3.97 -36.57
N LYS A 54 27.21 -4.99 -36.49
CA LYS A 54 27.55 -5.72 -35.24
C LYS A 54 26.33 -6.07 -34.37
N LYS A 55 25.29 -6.67 -34.99
CA LYS A 55 24.00 -7.06 -34.38
C LYS A 55 23.15 -5.90 -33.81
N ARG A 56 23.49 -4.64 -34.10
CA ARG A 56 22.71 -3.45 -33.73
C ARG A 56 22.10 -2.78 -34.95
N LEU A 57 20.89 -2.24 -34.82
CA LEU A 57 20.20 -1.48 -35.86
C LEU A 57 20.48 0.03 -35.68
N TYR A 58 21.02 0.63 -36.73
CA TYR A 58 21.24 2.06 -36.85
C TYR A 58 20.22 2.65 -37.84
N LYS A 59 19.90 3.92 -37.65
CA LYS A 59 19.14 4.75 -38.60
C LYS A 59 19.87 6.08 -38.76
N ASP A 60 20.24 6.44 -39.99
CA ASP A 60 20.89 7.70 -40.30
C ASP A 60 22.13 7.95 -39.42
N GLY A 61 23.00 6.95 -39.32
CA GLY A 61 24.21 6.94 -38.47
C GLY A 61 23.99 6.60 -37.00
N LEU A 62 22.84 6.91 -36.40
CA LEU A 62 22.61 6.77 -34.95
C LEU A 62 21.91 5.45 -34.60
N LEU A 63 22.02 4.97 -33.36
CA LEU A 63 21.23 3.80 -32.91
C LEU A 63 19.72 4.08 -33.05
N ALA A 64 19.00 3.14 -33.65
CA ALA A 64 17.58 3.30 -33.96
C ALA A 64 16.72 3.37 -32.69
N LYS A 65 16.12 4.51 -32.40
CA LYS A 65 15.28 4.72 -31.21
C LYS A 65 13.93 4.00 -31.30
N GLY A 66 13.38 3.57 -30.16
CA GLY A 66 12.07 2.91 -30.08
C GLY A 66 12.08 1.47 -30.57
N ARG A 67 10.89 0.92 -30.88
CA ARG A 67 10.75 -0.44 -31.43
C ARG A 67 10.64 -0.42 -32.95
N VAL A 68 11.52 -1.15 -33.63
CA VAL A 68 11.61 -1.17 -35.10
C VAL A 68 11.61 -2.61 -35.62
N LYS A 69 10.67 -2.92 -36.51
CA LYS A 69 10.67 -4.14 -37.33
C LYS A 69 11.59 -3.90 -38.54
N TYR A 70 12.60 -4.74 -38.75
CA TYR A 70 13.58 -4.61 -39.84
C TYR A 70 13.90 -5.96 -40.49
N GLY A 71 14.10 -5.96 -41.81
CA GLY A 71 14.16 -7.17 -42.62
C GLY A 71 12.78 -7.57 -43.18
N THR A 72 12.73 -8.68 -43.90
CA THR A 72 11.53 -9.23 -44.55
C THR A 72 11.50 -10.75 -44.43
N GLY A 73 10.34 -11.36 -44.68
CA GLY A 73 10.17 -12.81 -44.62
C GLY A 73 10.60 -13.38 -43.26
N ASP A 74 11.39 -14.44 -43.28
CA ASP A 74 11.91 -15.12 -42.09
C ASP A 74 13.09 -14.38 -41.43
N ASN A 75 13.67 -13.41 -42.14
CA ASN A 75 14.71 -12.52 -41.64
C ASN A 75 14.15 -11.26 -40.98
N LEU A 76 12.83 -11.15 -40.80
CA LEU A 76 12.20 -10.09 -40.04
C LEU A 76 12.64 -10.17 -38.57
N ARG A 77 13.32 -9.13 -38.10
CA ARG A 77 13.76 -8.97 -36.71
C ARG A 77 13.08 -7.78 -36.04
N LEU A 78 12.97 -7.82 -34.72
CA LEU A 78 12.49 -6.73 -33.89
C LEU A 78 13.63 -6.18 -33.05
N TYR A 79 13.89 -4.88 -33.21
CA TYR A 79 14.87 -4.13 -32.42
C TYR A 79 14.14 -3.20 -31.42
N HIS A 80 14.76 -2.95 -30.27
CA HIS A 80 14.39 -1.92 -29.31
C HIS A 80 15.63 -1.08 -28.98
N ASN A 81 15.57 0.23 -29.23
CA ASN A 81 16.68 1.18 -29.05
C ASN A 81 18.00 0.74 -29.74
N GLY A 82 17.87 0.11 -30.91
CA GLY A 82 18.99 -0.37 -31.72
C GLY A 82 19.50 -1.76 -31.35
N PHE A 83 19.04 -2.38 -30.27
CA PHE A 83 19.42 -3.75 -29.87
C PHE A 83 18.29 -4.72 -30.24
N LEU A 84 18.57 -6.02 -30.45
CA LEU A 84 17.51 -7.02 -30.61
C LEU A 84 16.63 -7.05 -29.34
N GLN A 85 15.31 -7.00 -29.49
CA GLN A 85 14.37 -7.01 -28.37
C GLN A 85 14.49 -8.33 -27.58
N SER A 86 15.00 -8.29 -26.35
CA SER A 86 15.05 -9.46 -25.47
C SER A 86 13.64 -9.93 -25.07
N GLY A 87 13.53 -11.23 -24.75
CA GLY A 87 12.28 -11.83 -24.27
C GLY A 87 11.23 -12.07 -25.35
N LEU A 88 10.00 -12.33 -24.91
CA LEU A 88 8.83 -12.54 -25.75
C LEU A 88 8.12 -11.20 -26.03
N TYR A 89 7.74 -10.94 -27.28
CA TYR A 89 7.05 -9.72 -27.67
C TYR A 89 6.02 -9.95 -28.79
N PHE A 90 4.80 -9.50 -28.56
CA PHE A 90 3.73 -9.47 -29.56
C PHE A 90 3.54 -8.04 -30.07
N THR A 91 3.38 -7.87 -31.39
CA THR A 91 3.16 -6.54 -31.95
C THR A 91 1.77 -5.99 -31.58
N LYS A 92 1.63 -4.66 -31.51
CA LYS A 92 0.34 -4.01 -31.16
C LYS A 92 -0.81 -4.36 -32.10
N ASP A 93 -0.51 -4.72 -33.34
CA ASP A 93 -1.45 -5.19 -34.36
C ASP A 93 -1.69 -6.71 -34.30
N ASN A 94 -1.10 -7.42 -33.33
CA ASN A 94 -1.05 -8.87 -33.16
C ASN A 94 -0.58 -9.66 -34.41
N LYS A 95 -0.03 -9.00 -35.43
CA LYS A 95 0.38 -9.69 -36.67
C LYS A 95 1.62 -10.55 -36.49
N TYR A 96 2.48 -10.21 -35.54
CA TYR A 96 3.77 -10.88 -35.34
C TYR A 96 4.07 -11.15 -33.86
N ALA A 97 4.67 -12.31 -33.61
CA ALA A 97 5.23 -12.72 -32.34
C ALA A 97 6.75 -12.96 -32.48
N PHE A 98 7.52 -12.33 -31.60
CA PHE A 98 8.97 -12.41 -31.57
C PHE A 98 9.46 -12.99 -30.24
N LYS A 99 10.52 -13.80 -30.29
CA LYS A 99 11.33 -14.21 -29.12
C LYS A 99 12.78 -13.83 -29.39
N ASN A 100 13.39 -13.05 -28.50
CA ASN A 100 14.75 -12.52 -28.64
C ASN A 100 14.99 -11.85 -30.00
N GLY A 101 14.11 -10.91 -30.34
CA GLY A 101 14.19 -10.08 -31.54
C GLY A 101 13.98 -10.83 -32.85
N SER A 102 13.57 -12.10 -32.80
CA SER A 102 13.43 -13.00 -33.95
C SER A 102 12.01 -13.55 -34.00
N LEU A 103 11.43 -13.77 -35.17
CA LEU A 103 10.14 -14.47 -35.27
C LEU A 103 10.22 -15.81 -34.52
N ILE A 104 9.20 -16.11 -33.72
CA ILE A 104 9.08 -17.43 -33.07
C ILE A 104 9.03 -18.51 -34.17
N LYS A 105 9.63 -19.68 -33.95
CA LYS A 105 9.59 -20.79 -34.92
C LYS A 105 8.58 -21.85 -34.50
N GLY A 106 7.93 -22.47 -35.48
CA GLY A 106 6.85 -23.45 -35.26
C GLY A 106 5.52 -22.80 -34.88
N ILE A 107 4.64 -23.57 -34.25
CA ILE A 107 3.31 -23.12 -33.79
C ILE A 107 3.43 -22.57 -32.37
N TYR A 108 2.89 -21.38 -32.13
CA TYR A 108 2.78 -20.76 -30.82
C TYR A 108 1.34 -20.29 -30.59
N VAL A 109 0.71 -20.77 -29.51
CA VAL A 109 -0.64 -20.36 -29.10
C VAL A 109 -0.53 -19.35 -27.95
N ARG A 110 -1.36 -18.32 -27.99
CA ARG A 110 -1.51 -17.32 -26.93
C ARG A 110 -2.97 -17.24 -26.51
N ASP A 111 -3.27 -17.87 -25.39
CA ASP A 111 -4.55 -17.79 -24.68
C ASP A 111 -4.59 -16.57 -23.73
N GLY A 112 -5.79 -16.19 -23.29
CA GLY A 112 -5.98 -15.44 -22.05
C GLY A 112 -5.62 -13.94 -22.05
N LEU A 113 -5.81 -13.19 -23.14
CA LEU A 113 -5.71 -11.72 -23.06
C LEU A 113 -6.82 -10.99 -23.81
N TYR A 114 -7.71 -10.35 -23.05
CA TYR A 114 -8.84 -9.54 -23.54
C TYR A 114 -9.72 -10.30 -24.54
N GLN A 115 -10.21 -11.47 -24.10
CA GLN A 115 -11.14 -12.29 -24.88
C GLN A 115 -10.62 -12.66 -26.28
N LYS A 116 -9.34 -13.03 -26.37
CA LYS A 116 -8.67 -13.44 -27.61
C LYS A 116 -7.81 -14.68 -27.42
N HIS A 117 -7.93 -15.59 -28.38
CA HIS A 117 -7.07 -16.75 -28.59
C HIS A 117 -6.35 -16.56 -29.93
N MET A 118 -5.01 -16.56 -29.90
CA MET A 118 -4.18 -16.24 -31.08
C MET A 118 -3.21 -17.38 -31.37
N THR A 119 -3.30 -17.95 -32.57
CA THR A 119 -2.33 -18.92 -33.08
C THR A 119 -1.37 -18.23 -34.05
N TYR A 120 -0.08 -18.41 -33.82
CA TYR A 120 1.01 -17.95 -34.66
C TYR A 120 1.75 -19.13 -35.26
N THR A 121 2.02 -19.10 -36.57
CA THR A 121 2.90 -20.05 -37.27
C THR A 121 4.12 -19.29 -37.76
N ASP A 122 5.32 -19.72 -37.37
CA ASP A 122 6.59 -19.02 -37.61
C ASP A 122 6.53 -17.52 -37.27
N GLY A 123 5.91 -17.23 -36.12
CA GLY A 123 5.80 -15.89 -35.55
C GLY A 123 4.86 -14.97 -36.33
N ARG A 124 4.05 -15.48 -37.27
CA ARG A 124 3.01 -14.74 -38.01
C ARG A 124 1.64 -15.28 -37.58
N ILE A 125 0.68 -14.39 -37.33
CA ILE A 125 -0.67 -14.83 -36.93
C ILE A 125 -1.35 -15.62 -38.06
N THR A 126 -1.93 -16.77 -37.72
CA THR A 126 -2.65 -17.66 -38.65
C THR A 126 -4.11 -17.88 -38.24
N SER A 127 -4.41 -17.81 -36.94
CA SER A 127 -5.79 -17.66 -36.45
C SER A 127 -5.86 -16.61 -35.33
N LEU A 128 -6.81 -15.69 -35.46
CA LEU A 128 -7.30 -14.81 -34.39
C LEU A 128 -8.74 -15.21 -34.09
N ILE A 129 -8.95 -15.86 -32.95
CA ILE A 129 -10.27 -16.07 -32.36
C ILE A 129 -10.53 -14.95 -31.35
N GLU A 130 -11.65 -14.24 -31.47
CA GLU A 130 -12.00 -13.10 -30.60
C GLU A 130 -13.50 -13.10 -30.26
N MET A 131 -13.84 -12.83 -28.99
CA MET A 131 -15.24 -12.61 -28.59
C MET A 131 -15.61 -11.12 -28.76
N LYS A 132 -16.81 -10.88 -29.30
CA LYS A 132 -17.47 -9.56 -29.40
C LYS A 132 -18.97 -9.77 -29.25
N ASP A 133 -19.63 -9.02 -28.38
CA ASP A 133 -21.09 -9.01 -28.21
C ASP A 133 -21.71 -10.43 -28.04
N ASN A 134 -21.10 -11.26 -27.17
CA ASN A 134 -21.46 -12.68 -26.94
C ASN A 134 -21.41 -13.57 -28.20
N LYS A 135 -20.65 -13.17 -29.22
CA LYS A 135 -20.34 -13.94 -30.43
C LYS A 135 -18.85 -14.14 -30.58
N LEU A 136 -18.46 -15.26 -31.15
CA LEU A 136 -17.08 -15.66 -31.35
C LEU A 136 -16.73 -15.62 -32.83
N TYR A 137 -15.70 -14.84 -33.15
CA TYR A 137 -15.23 -14.62 -34.51
C TYR A 137 -13.85 -15.26 -34.69
N GLU A 138 -13.63 -15.92 -35.82
CA GLU A 138 -12.32 -16.39 -36.26
C GLU A 138 -11.90 -15.62 -37.52
N ASN A 139 -10.77 -14.92 -37.45
CA ASN A 139 -10.25 -14.06 -38.52
C ASN A 139 -11.30 -13.07 -39.08
N GLY A 140 -12.15 -12.52 -38.19
CA GLY A 140 -13.21 -11.56 -38.52
C GLY A 140 -14.50 -12.15 -39.10
N LYS A 141 -14.61 -13.48 -39.25
CA LYS A 141 -15.84 -14.18 -39.64
C LYS A 141 -16.42 -14.92 -38.44
N LEU A 142 -17.74 -15.13 -38.38
CA LEU A 142 -18.35 -15.91 -37.30
C LEU A 142 -17.74 -17.33 -37.28
N LYS A 143 -17.24 -17.78 -36.13
CA LYS A 143 -16.59 -19.09 -36.01
C LYS A 143 -17.63 -20.21 -36.21
N LYS A 144 -17.27 -21.26 -36.96
CA LYS A 144 -18.12 -22.44 -37.16
C LYS A 144 -17.74 -23.58 -36.21
N GLY A 145 -18.70 -24.44 -35.89
CA GLY A 145 -18.54 -25.55 -34.97
C GLY A 145 -18.53 -25.12 -33.50
N ASP A 146 -18.23 -26.08 -32.64
CA ASP A 146 -18.18 -25.88 -31.19
C ASP A 146 -16.83 -25.34 -30.75
N PHE A 147 -16.83 -24.44 -29.77
CA PHE A 147 -15.61 -23.92 -29.16
C PHE A 147 -15.84 -23.57 -27.70
N VAL A 148 -14.92 -24.00 -26.83
CA VAL A 148 -14.88 -23.58 -25.43
C VAL A 148 -13.72 -22.62 -25.24
N MET A 149 -14.00 -21.46 -24.65
CA MET A 149 -13.05 -20.38 -24.44
C MET A 149 -12.94 -20.07 -22.95
N VAL A 150 -11.71 -19.92 -22.45
CA VAL A 150 -11.48 -19.34 -21.11
C VAL A 150 -11.65 -17.82 -21.22
N ASP A 151 -12.43 -17.21 -20.32
CA ASP A 151 -12.35 -15.77 -20.08
C ASP A 151 -11.61 -15.51 -18.77
N ASP A 152 -10.47 -14.83 -18.89
CA ASP A 152 -9.67 -14.34 -17.77
C ASP A 152 -10.09 -12.88 -17.51
N ILE A 153 -11.21 -12.72 -16.80
CA ILE A 153 -11.71 -11.40 -16.36
C ILE A 153 -11.07 -11.06 -15.00
N GLY A 154 -9.73 -11.11 -14.94
CA GLY A 154 -8.97 -10.70 -13.78
C GLY A 154 -9.00 -9.18 -13.56
N ASN A 155 -9.79 -8.74 -12.58
CA ASN A 155 -9.32 -7.65 -11.72
C ASN A 155 -8.24 -8.21 -10.79
N GLU A 156 -7.26 -7.40 -10.37
CA GLU A 156 -6.02 -7.82 -9.67
C GLU A 156 -6.20 -8.57 -8.31
N TYR A 157 -7.43 -8.84 -7.87
CA TYR A 157 -7.74 -9.38 -6.54
C TYR A 157 -8.64 -10.63 -6.52
N ASP A 158 -9.33 -10.98 -7.61
CA ASP A 158 -10.19 -12.19 -7.69
C ASP A 158 -10.33 -12.66 -9.15
N THR A 159 -9.41 -13.51 -9.60
CA THR A 159 -9.52 -14.23 -10.88
C THR A 159 -10.29 -15.54 -10.68
N VAL A 160 -11.58 -15.54 -10.97
CA VAL A 160 -12.32 -16.78 -11.24
C VAL A 160 -12.31 -16.99 -12.75
N ASP A 161 -11.49 -17.94 -13.22
CA ASP A 161 -11.60 -18.41 -14.60
C ASP A 161 -13.04 -18.90 -14.87
N ASP A 162 -13.64 -18.51 -15.99
CA ASP A 162 -14.93 -19.07 -16.45
C ASP A 162 -14.76 -19.64 -17.87
N LEU A 163 -15.46 -20.74 -18.17
CA LEU A 163 -15.47 -21.37 -19.49
C LEU A 163 -16.74 -20.98 -20.24
N PHE A 164 -16.56 -20.40 -21.42
CA PHE A 164 -17.63 -19.99 -22.32
C PHE A 164 -17.74 -20.96 -23.52
N TYR A 165 -18.89 -21.62 -23.65
CA TYR A 165 -19.22 -22.51 -24.76
C TYR A 165 -19.98 -21.76 -25.86
N PHE A 166 -19.40 -21.71 -27.05
CA PHE A 166 -20.00 -21.21 -28.28
C PHE A 166 -20.34 -22.35 -29.23
N HIS A 167 -21.58 -22.37 -29.71
CA HIS A 167 -22.02 -23.22 -30.80
C HIS A 167 -22.19 -22.39 -32.06
N ASN A 168 -21.43 -22.70 -33.12
CA ASN A 168 -21.41 -21.93 -34.37
C ASN A 168 -21.19 -20.41 -34.15
N GLY A 169 -20.30 -20.09 -33.22
CA GLY A 169 -19.89 -18.72 -32.94
C GLY A 169 -20.93 -17.88 -32.18
N VAL A 170 -22.01 -18.48 -31.69
CA VAL A 170 -22.98 -17.85 -30.80
C VAL A 170 -22.89 -18.53 -29.44
N LEU A 171 -22.95 -17.75 -28.35
CA LEU A 171 -22.98 -18.30 -26.99
C LEU A 171 -24.13 -19.31 -26.87
N ALA A 172 -23.83 -20.53 -26.42
CA ALA A 172 -24.79 -21.61 -26.37
C ALA A 172 -25.98 -21.28 -25.45
N LYS A 173 -27.17 -21.78 -25.79
CA LYS A 173 -28.38 -21.63 -24.95
C LYS A 173 -28.67 -22.93 -24.20
N ASP A 174 -29.33 -22.80 -23.06
CA ASP A 174 -29.75 -23.92 -22.22
C ASP A 174 -28.58 -24.83 -21.82
N PHE A 175 -28.84 -26.11 -21.53
CA PHE A 175 -27.81 -27.06 -21.16
C PHE A 175 -27.15 -27.71 -22.37
N GLY A 176 -25.82 -27.71 -22.39
CA GLY A 176 -25.04 -28.38 -23.41
C GLY A 176 -23.72 -28.92 -22.85
N PHE A 177 -23.16 -29.93 -23.52
CA PHE A 177 -21.80 -30.37 -23.24
C PHE A 177 -20.86 -29.90 -24.35
N ALA A 178 -19.66 -29.50 -23.97
CA ALA A 178 -18.59 -29.20 -24.92
C ALA A 178 -17.23 -29.65 -24.37
N GLU A 179 -16.29 -29.93 -25.27
CA GLU A 179 -14.92 -30.31 -24.94
C GLU A 179 -14.05 -29.05 -24.80
N PHE A 180 -13.51 -28.84 -23.60
CA PHE A 180 -12.43 -27.87 -23.40
C PHE A 180 -11.11 -28.52 -23.76
N THR A 181 -10.41 -27.98 -24.75
CA THR A 181 -9.16 -28.56 -25.28
C THR A 181 -7.90 -27.95 -24.69
N GLY A 182 -8.01 -26.86 -23.92
CA GLY A 182 -6.91 -26.18 -23.24
C GLY A 182 -6.64 -26.72 -21.83
N SER A 183 -5.83 -25.99 -21.07
CA SER A 183 -5.60 -26.22 -19.63
C SER A 183 -5.12 -24.92 -18.99
N ASN A 184 -5.64 -24.60 -17.80
CA ASN A 184 -5.11 -23.55 -16.92
C ASN A 184 -5.04 -24.08 -15.47
N SER A 185 -4.98 -23.19 -14.47
CA SER A 185 -4.98 -23.54 -13.04
C SER A 185 -6.28 -24.17 -12.55
N THR A 186 -7.41 -23.81 -13.18
CA THR A 186 -8.76 -24.12 -12.70
C THR A 186 -9.39 -25.28 -13.47
N PHE A 187 -9.26 -25.28 -14.79
CA PHE A 187 -9.83 -26.25 -15.71
C PHE A 187 -8.74 -27.04 -16.44
N LYS A 188 -8.95 -28.35 -16.53
CA LYS A 188 -8.13 -29.29 -17.32
C LYS A 188 -8.84 -29.63 -18.62
N LYS A 189 -8.10 -30.13 -19.61
CA LYS A 189 -8.69 -30.69 -20.83
C LYS A 189 -9.76 -31.75 -20.48
N GLY A 190 -10.94 -31.65 -21.07
CA GLY A 190 -12.03 -32.60 -20.87
C GLY A 190 -13.41 -32.05 -21.24
N ARG A 191 -14.44 -32.85 -20.99
CA ARG A 191 -15.83 -32.55 -21.31
C ARG A 191 -16.54 -31.91 -20.11
N TYR A 192 -17.14 -30.73 -20.33
CA TYR A 192 -17.83 -29.96 -19.29
C TYR A 192 -19.31 -29.75 -19.62
N LEU A 193 -20.14 -29.66 -18.59
CA LEU A 193 -21.54 -29.24 -18.66
C LEU A 193 -21.63 -27.70 -18.55
N PHE A 194 -22.33 -27.10 -19.51
CA PHE A 194 -22.60 -25.68 -19.60
C PHE A 194 -24.09 -25.41 -19.45
N LYS A 195 -24.45 -24.23 -18.94
CA LYS A 195 -25.81 -23.67 -18.94
C LYS A 195 -25.75 -22.24 -19.46
N ASN A 196 -26.52 -21.93 -20.51
CA ASN A 196 -26.50 -20.62 -21.19
C ASN A 196 -25.07 -20.19 -21.59
N GLY A 197 -24.29 -21.19 -22.04
CA GLY A 197 -22.94 -21.00 -22.54
C GLY A 197 -21.87 -20.73 -21.48
N ARG A 198 -22.17 -20.79 -20.17
CA ARG A 198 -21.18 -20.77 -19.08
C ARG A 198 -21.08 -22.12 -18.39
N VAL A 199 -19.93 -22.47 -17.81
CA VAL A 199 -19.78 -23.73 -17.05
C VAL A 199 -20.67 -23.71 -15.80
N VAL A 200 -21.24 -24.87 -15.42
CA VAL A 200 -22.14 -24.92 -14.24
C VAL A 200 -21.35 -25.04 -12.94
N GLY A 201 -21.58 -24.13 -12.00
CA GLY A 201 -20.93 -24.13 -10.67
C GLY A 201 -21.30 -25.35 -9.82
N VAL A 202 -22.56 -25.44 -9.34
CA VAL A 202 -23.12 -26.69 -8.80
C VAL A 202 -24.53 -26.86 -9.35
N HIS A 203 -24.83 -28.01 -9.96
CA HIS A 203 -26.15 -28.24 -10.55
C HIS A 203 -26.54 -29.72 -10.65
N LEU A 204 -27.83 -30.00 -10.45
CA LEU A 204 -28.41 -31.32 -10.75
C LEU A 204 -28.97 -31.30 -12.19
N TYR A 205 -28.41 -32.13 -13.08
CA TYR A 205 -28.84 -32.25 -14.47
C TYR A 205 -29.07 -33.71 -14.83
N LYS A 206 -30.31 -34.03 -15.25
CA LYS A 206 -30.76 -35.40 -15.59
C LYS A 206 -30.45 -36.44 -14.50
N GLY A 207 -30.60 -36.06 -13.22
CA GLY A 207 -30.36 -36.94 -12.07
C GLY A 207 -28.88 -37.08 -11.67
N LEU A 208 -27.94 -36.52 -12.44
CA LEU A 208 -26.53 -36.48 -12.09
C LEU A 208 -26.17 -35.10 -11.52
N LEU A 209 -25.35 -35.09 -10.48
CA LEU A 209 -24.89 -33.86 -9.84
C LEU A 209 -23.54 -33.45 -10.44
N TYR A 210 -23.43 -32.20 -10.86
CA TYR A 210 -22.22 -31.61 -11.43
C TYR A 210 -21.67 -30.54 -10.50
N LYS A 211 -20.34 -30.45 -10.42
CA LYS A 211 -19.62 -29.34 -9.84
C LYS A 211 -18.55 -28.86 -10.83
N ASP A 212 -18.46 -27.56 -11.04
CA ASP A 212 -17.51 -26.90 -11.95
C ASP A 212 -17.53 -27.54 -13.37
N GLY A 213 -18.74 -27.87 -13.83
CA GLY A 213 -19.03 -28.53 -15.11
C GLY A 213 -18.73 -30.03 -15.19
N VAL A 214 -18.04 -30.62 -14.21
CA VAL A 214 -17.73 -32.06 -14.18
C VAL A 214 -18.64 -32.82 -13.22
N GLU A 215 -18.78 -34.12 -13.44
CA GLU A 215 -19.63 -34.98 -12.60
C GLU A 215 -19.05 -35.10 -11.17
N ALA A 216 -19.88 -34.82 -10.16
CA ALA A 216 -19.47 -34.75 -8.77
C ALA A 216 -19.63 -36.12 -8.09
N VAL A 217 -18.59 -36.96 -8.21
CA VAL A 217 -18.47 -38.27 -7.57
C VAL A 217 -17.53 -38.25 -6.36
N ASP A 218 -17.76 -39.20 -5.46
CA ASP A 218 -17.01 -39.57 -4.25
C ASP A 218 -16.69 -38.38 -3.33
N ARG A 219 -17.70 -37.54 -3.12
CA ARG A 219 -17.65 -36.36 -2.24
C ARG A 219 -19.04 -35.88 -1.86
N LEU A 220 -19.15 -35.29 -0.68
CA LEU A 220 -20.36 -34.66 -0.19
C LEU A 220 -20.50 -33.23 -0.77
N ILE A 221 -21.56 -32.95 -1.52
CA ILE A 221 -21.80 -31.64 -2.17
C ILE A 221 -23.10 -31.02 -1.67
N ARG A 222 -23.07 -29.71 -1.39
CA ARG A 222 -24.28 -28.94 -1.09
C ARG A 222 -24.94 -28.45 -2.38
N TYR A 223 -26.21 -28.77 -2.58
CA TYR A 223 -27.04 -28.26 -3.66
C TYR A 223 -28.46 -28.01 -3.13
N ASP A 224 -29.01 -26.83 -3.44
CA ASP A 224 -30.36 -26.40 -3.02
C ASP A 224 -30.66 -26.66 -1.52
N GLY A 225 -29.75 -26.19 -0.66
CA GLY A 225 -29.84 -26.35 0.79
C GLY A 225 -29.50 -27.74 1.34
N LYS A 226 -29.57 -28.80 0.53
CA LYS A 226 -29.35 -30.21 0.92
C LYS A 226 -27.95 -30.71 0.55
N MET A 227 -27.50 -31.75 1.25
CA MET A 227 -26.27 -32.47 0.93
C MET A 227 -26.56 -33.70 0.07
N TYR A 228 -25.69 -33.93 -0.91
CA TYR A 228 -25.73 -35.05 -1.83
C TYR A 228 -24.41 -35.81 -1.82
N TYR A 229 -24.47 -37.14 -1.94
CA TYR A 229 -23.33 -38.03 -2.14
C TYR A 229 -23.64 -38.98 -3.29
N ASN A 230 -22.73 -39.10 -4.28
CA ASN A 230 -22.90 -39.89 -5.51
C ASN A 230 -24.31 -39.70 -6.13
N HIS A 231 -24.65 -38.43 -6.33
CA HIS A 231 -25.88 -37.89 -6.93
C HIS A 231 -27.20 -38.17 -6.18
N LYS A 232 -27.16 -38.89 -5.06
CA LYS A 232 -28.31 -39.13 -4.17
C LYS A 232 -28.27 -38.19 -2.97
N LEU A 233 -29.43 -37.94 -2.35
CA LEU A 233 -29.49 -37.24 -1.07
C LEU A 233 -28.68 -38.01 -0.01
N ALA A 234 -27.85 -37.31 0.75
CA ALA A 234 -27.06 -37.93 1.81
C ALA A 234 -27.97 -38.48 2.90
N ASN A 235 -27.89 -39.79 3.14
CA ASN A 235 -28.66 -40.48 4.17
C ASN A 235 -27.76 -41.54 4.82
N GLY A 236 -27.51 -41.44 6.12
CA GLY A 236 -26.42 -42.14 6.80
C GLY A 236 -25.30 -41.18 7.23
N ILE A 237 -24.13 -41.74 7.55
CA ILE A 237 -23.00 -41.01 8.12
C ILE A 237 -22.00 -40.65 7.03
N TYR A 238 -21.63 -39.38 6.96
CA TYR A 238 -20.63 -38.84 6.05
C TYR A 238 -19.78 -37.81 6.82
N ASP A 239 -18.46 -37.92 6.75
CA ASP A 239 -17.50 -37.03 7.44
C ASP A 239 -17.82 -36.81 8.94
N GLY A 240 -18.14 -37.90 9.66
CA GLY A 240 -18.49 -37.90 11.09
C GLY A 240 -19.86 -37.30 11.45
N LYS A 241 -20.70 -37.03 10.44
CA LYS A 241 -22.02 -36.38 10.59
C LYS A 241 -23.12 -37.27 10.06
N PHE A 242 -24.18 -37.42 10.84
CA PHE A 242 -25.39 -38.12 10.43
C PHE A 242 -26.31 -37.19 9.64
N TYR A 243 -26.61 -37.59 8.42
CA TYR A 243 -27.55 -36.93 7.51
C TYR A 243 -28.80 -37.80 7.33
N LYS A 244 -29.96 -37.15 7.23
CA LYS A 244 -31.22 -37.77 6.83
C LYS A 244 -31.82 -36.96 5.69
N ASP A 245 -32.04 -37.61 4.55
CA ASP A 245 -32.63 -37.01 3.33
C ASP A 245 -31.93 -35.71 2.88
N GLY A 246 -30.60 -35.67 3.04
CA GLY A 246 -29.71 -34.56 2.71
C GLY A 246 -29.64 -33.45 3.77
N ILE A 247 -30.34 -33.60 4.91
CA ILE A 247 -30.34 -32.62 6.01
C ILE A 247 -29.42 -33.13 7.12
N TYR A 248 -28.56 -32.27 7.65
CA TYR A 248 -27.73 -32.57 8.82
C TYR A 248 -28.61 -32.72 10.06
N VAL A 249 -28.44 -33.83 10.80
CA VAL A 249 -29.19 -34.12 12.03
C VAL A 249 -28.29 -33.90 13.24
N GLU A 250 -27.18 -34.62 13.32
CA GLU A 250 -26.24 -34.60 14.45
C GLU A 250 -24.88 -35.19 14.07
N LYS A 251 -23.94 -35.25 15.03
CA LYS A 251 -22.67 -35.99 14.87
C LYS A 251 -22.83 -37.46 15.21
N GLU A 252 -22.00 -38.30 14.63
CA GLU A 252 -21.93 -39.74 14.88
C GLU A 252 -21.77 -40.08 16.37
N GLY A 253 -20.75 -39.51 17.05
CA GLY A 253 -20.53 -39.72 18.48
C GLY A 253 -21.73 -39.32 19.36
N THR A 254 -22.41 -38.21 19.05
CA THR A 254 -23.63 -37.79 19.77
C THR A 254 -24.75 -38.82 19.64
N LYS A 255 -24.92 -39.37 18.44
CA LYS A 255 -25.94 -40.38 18.15
C LYS A 255 -25.66 -41.65 18.97
N HIS A 256 -24.43 -42.15 18.91
CA HIS A 256 -24.01 -43.34 19.66
C HIS A 256 -24.07 -43.15 21.17
N PHE A 257 -23.67 -41.98 21.68
CA PHE A 257 -23.80 -41.64 23.10
C PHE A 257 -25.26 -41.79 23.59
N ARG A 258 -26.22 -41.23 22.84
CA ARG A 258 -27.65 -41.28 23.20
C ARG A 258 -28.29 -42.65 22.94
N GLU A 259 -27.81 -43.40 21.95
CA GLU A 259 -28.22 -44.80 21.72
C GLU A 259 -27.76 -45.69 22.90
N ASN A 260 -26.53 -45.49 23.39
CA ASN A 260 -25.99 -46.22 24.53
C ASN A 260 -26.72 -45.90 25.85
N ILE A 261 -27.09 -44.65 26.15
CA ILE A 261 -27.89 -44.32 27.35
C ILE A 261 -29.23 -45.09 27.34
N LYS A 262 -29.96 -45.07 26.22
CA LYS A 262 -31.24 -45.81 26.11
C LYS A 262 -31.06 -47.32 26.28
N MET A 263 -29.93 -47.87 25.84
CA MET A 263 -29.61 -49.27 26.03
C MET A 263 -29.27 -49.58 27.50
N MET A 264 -28.63 -48.64 28.22
CA MET A 264 -28.43 -48.74 29.67
C MET A 264 -29.76 -48.72 30.44
N ASP A 265 -30.68 -47.82 30.07
CA ASP A 265 -32.04 -47.77 30.67
C ASP A 265 -32.77 -49.10 30.51
N THR A 266 -32.79 -49.63 29.27
CA THR A 266 -33.44 -50.91 28.92
C THR A 266 -32.82 -52.11 29.68
N LEU A 267 -31.52 -52.05 30.00
CA LEU A 267 -30.83 -53.06 30.79
C LEU A 267 -31.08 -52.89 32.29
N ALA A 268 -31.17 -51.65 32.79
CA ALA A 268 -31.44 -51.35 34.19
C ALA A 268 -32.84 -51.86 34.64
N GLU A 269 -33.83 -51.88 33.74
CA GLU A 269 -35.15 -52.48 33.98
C GLU A 269 -35.07 -54.01 34.25
N GLN A 270 -34.11 -54.71 33.65
CA GLN A 270 -33.92 -56.17 33.79
C GLN A 270 -33.04 -56.56 34.99
N LEU A 271 -32.43 -55.57 35.64
CA LEU A 271 -31.43 -55.75 36.68
C LEU A 271 -31.94 -56.58 37.88
N PRO A 272 -33.16 -56.40 38.43
CA PRO A 272 -33.61 -57.13 39.62
C PRO A 272 -33.67 -58.66 39.47
N GLU A 273 -33.87 -59.15 38.26
CA GLU A 273 -34.02 -60.60 37.97
C GLU A 273 -32.73 -61.23 37.39
N HIS A 274 -31.82 -60.40 36.85
CA HIS A 274 -30.68 -60.87 36.04
C HIS A 274 -29.34 -60.19 36.37
N VAL A 275 -29.12 -59.79 37.63
CA VAL A 275 -27.92 -59.04 38.11
C VAL A 275 -26.60 -59.51 37.49
N ALA A 276 -26.31 -60.82 37.57
CA ALA A 276 -25.04 -61.39 37.12
C ALA A 276 -24.80 -61.28 35.59
N ASP A 277 -25.86 -61.25 34.79
CA ASP A 277 -25.79 -61.14 33.32
C ASP A 277 -25.94 -59.68 32.84
N VAL A 278 -26.46 -58.78 33.67
CA VAL A 278 -26.79 -57.39 33.32
C VAL A 278 -25.71 -56.42 33.80
N ALA A 279 -25.23 -56.54 35.04
CA ALA A 279 -24.24 -55.62 35.61
C ALA A 279 -22.94 -55.52 34.79
N PRO A 280 -22.35 -56.61 34.25
CA PRO A 280 -21.17 -56.51 33.37
C PRO A 280 -21.45 -55.73 32.07
N LYS A 281 -22.65 -55.85 31.50
CA LYS A 281 -23.04 -55.14 30.27
C LYS A 281 -23.20 -53.64 30.51
N LEU A 282 -23.72 -53.25 31.68
CA LEU A 282 -23.80 -51.84 32.08
C LEU A 282 -22.40 -51.23 32.29
N VAL A 283 -21.46 -51.98 32.87
CA VAL A 283 -20.04 -51.59 32.97
C VAL A 283 -19.42 -51.41 31.58
N ASP A 284 -19.63 -52.34 30.64
CA ASP A 284 -19.09 -52.24 29.28
C ASP A 284 -19.67 -51.04 28.50
N LEU A 285 -20.98 -50.77 28.64
CA LEU A 285 -21.58 -49.56 28.10
C LEU A 285 -21.01 -48.29 28.75
N THR A 286 -20.71 -48.30 30.05
CA THR A 286 -20.08 -47.16 30.74
C THR A 286 -18.67 -46.90 30.19
N ILE A 287 -17.89 -47.95 29.91
CA ILE A 287 -16.58 -47.86 29.25
C ILE A 287 -16.72 -47.32 27.82
N GLN A 288 -17.76 -47.69 27.08
CA GLN A 288 -18.04 -47.12 25.75
C GLN A 288 -18.40 -45.62 25.86
N GLN A 289 -19.22 -45.21 26.82
CA GLN A 289 -19.54 -43.80 27.05
C GLN A 289 -18.29 -42.99 27.39
N GLN A 290 -17.43 -43.48 28.29
CA GLN A 290 -16.15 -42.85 28.57
C GLN A 290 -15.30 -42.72 27.30
N LYS A 291 -15.24 -43.75 26.44
CA LYS A 291 -14.51 -43.68 25.17
C LYS A 291 -15.09 -42.68 24.18
N ILE A 292 -16.41 -42.57 24.04
CA ILE A 292 -17.05 -41.57 23.17
C ILE A 292 -16.74 -40.15 23.68
N VAL A 293 -16.81 -39.95 25.00
CA VAL A 293 -16.53 -38.65 25.64
C VAL A 293 -15.06 -38.27 25.58
N VAL A 294 -14.15 -39.17 26.00
CA VAL A 294 -12.70 -38.90 26.15
C VAL A 294 -11.94 -39.10 24.84
N GLY A 295 -12.35 -40.04 24.00
CA GLY A 295 -11.71 -40.44 22.74
C GLY A 295 -12.00 -39.56 21.53
N HIS A 296 -12.26 -38.27 21.76
CA HIS A 296 -12.38 -37.23 20.74
C HIS A 296 -13.60 -37.29 19.79
N GLU A 297 -14.48 -38.30 19.86
CA GLU A 297 -15.72 -38.32 19.06
C GLU A 297 -16.68 -37.15 19.37
N LEU A 298 -16.56 -36.56 20.57
CA LEU A 298 -17.30 -35.36 21.00
C LEU A 298 -16.45 -34.06 20.99
N GLU A 299 -15.19 -34.05 20.53
CA GLU A 299 -14.26 -32.91 20.70
C GLU A 299 -14.78 -31.55 20.21
N ASN A 300 -15.54 -31.55 19.11
CA ASN A 300 -16.01 -30.33 18.45
C ASN A 300 -17.30 -29.74 19.06
N TYR A 301 -17.57 -29.97 20.35
CA TYR A 301 -18.81 -29.53 20.99
C TYR A 301 -18.80 -28.06 21.40
N ASP A 302 -19.96 -27.41 21.25
CA ASP A 302 -20.24 -26.14 21.90
C ASP A 302 -20.23 -26.35 23.42
N LEU A 303 -19.58 -25.42 24.14
CA LEU A 303 -19.58 -25.36 25.62
C LEU A 303 -21.00 -25.45 26.19
N ALA A 304 -22.01 -24.97 25.47
CA ALA A 304 -23.43 -25.06 25.84
C ALA A 304 -23.94 -26.49 26.07
N SER A 305 -23.26 -27.53 25.58
CA SER A 305 -23.74 -28.93 25.67
C SER A 305 -23.09 -29.76 26.78
N TYR A 306 -21.99 -29.28 27.37
CA TYR A 306 -21.34 -29.95 28.50
C TYR A 306 -22.29 -30.16 29.71
N PRO A 307 -23.21 -29.23 30.06
CA PRO A 307 -24.19 -29.48 31.12
C PRO A 307 -25.12 -30.67 30.86
N ALA A 308 -25.52 -30.91 29.60
CA ALA A 308 -26.34 -32.06 29.23
C ALA A 308 -25.54 -33.37 29.37
N ILE A 309 -24.31 -33.41 28.84
CA ILE A 309 -23.42 -34.58 28.96
C ILE A 309 -23.13 -34.90 30.44
N ILE A 310 -22.90 -33.88 31.28
CA ILE A 310 -22.70 -34.07 32.73
C ILE A 310 -23.99 -34.57 33.41
N SER A 311 -25.17 -34.16 32.94
CA SER A 311 -26.46 -34.69 33.42
C SER A 311 -26.63 -36.17 33.04
N ASP A 312 -26.32 -36.54 31.80
CA ASP A 312 -26.41 -37.92 31.31
C ASP A 312 -25.36 -38.83 32.01
N LEU A 313 -24.17 -38.31 32.30
CA LEU A 313 -23.16 -39.01 33.11
C LEU A 313 -23.63 -39.21 34.56
N ARG A 314 -24.31 -38.23 35.17
CA ARG A 314 -24.92 -38.38 36.50
C ARG A 314 -26.06 -39.41 36.51
N HIS A 315 -26.83 -39.51 35.44
CA HIS A 315 -27.82 -40.58 35.28
C HIS A 315 -27.16 -41.98 35.31
N ILE A 316 -25.96 -42.15 34.73
CA ILE A 316 -25.18 -43.39 34.88
C ILE A 316 -24.80 -43.65 36.36
N GLN A 317 -24.59 -42.61 37.19
CA GLN A 317 -24.38 -42.77 38.64
C GLN A 317 -25.66 -43.12 39.40
N ASP A 318 -26.84 -42.85 38.85
CA ASP A 318 -28.10 -43.34 39.41
C ASP A 318 -28.32 -44.82 39.04
N VAL A 319 -27.99 -45.21 37.80
CA VAL A 319 -27.96 -46.63 37.39
C VAL A 319 -26.92 -47.44 38.20
N SER A 320 -25.74 -46.88 38.50
CA SER A 320 -24.74 -47.58 39.32
C SER A 320 -25.23 -47.85 40.76
N LYS A 321 -26.01 -46.94 41.36
CA LYS A 321 -26.66 -47.17 42.67
C LYS A 321 -27.67 -48.32 42.60
N MET A 322 -28.38 -48.48 41.48
CA MET A 322 -29.27 -49.64 41.27
C MET A 322 -28.46 -50.94 41.22
N VAL A 323 -27.29 -50.95 40.57
CA VAL A 323 -26.35 -52.10 40.55
C VAL A 323 -25.82 -52.43 41.95
N GLU A 324 -25.52 -51.41 42.76
CA GLU A 324 -25.11 -51.60 44.16
C GLU A 324 -26.25 -52.19 45.02
N GLN A 325 -27.47 -51.65 44.89
CA GLN A 325 -28.67 -52.13 45.59
C GLN A 325 -29.07 -53.56 45.18
N ALA A 326 -28.78 -53.94 43.94
CA ALA A 326 -29.01 -55.30 43.42
C ALA A 326 -27.94 -56.31 43.87
N GLY A 327 -26.89 -55.88 44.59
CA GLY A 327 -25.91 -56.75 45.24
C GLY A 327 -24.54 -56.86 44.55
N ASP A 328 -24.28 -56.10 43.48
CA ASP A 328 -22.96 -56.05 42.82
C ASP A 328 -22.26 -54.69 43.07
N SER A 329 -21.79 -54.50 44.30
CA SER A 329 -21.01 -53.32 44.69
C SER A 329 -19.72 -53.15 43.88
N GLN A 330 -19.15 -54.23 43.31
CA GLN A 330 -17.90 -54.15 42.54
C GLN A 330 -18.13 -53.50 41.17
N SER A 331 -19.18 -53.91 40.45
CA SER A 331 -19.57 -53.27 39.20
C SER A 331 -20.01 -51.82 39.43
N ALA A 332 -20.76 -51.55 40.50
CA ALA A 332 -21.19 -50.20 40.87
C ALA A 332 -19.99 -49.25 41.16
N GLN A 333 -19.02 -49.69 41.96
CA GLN A 333 -17.78 -48.93 42.21
C GLN A 333 -17.01 -48.64 40.93
N LYS A 334 -16.90 -49.63 40.02
CA LYS A 334 -16.24 -49.46 38.73
C LYS A 334 -16.96 -48.45 37.84
N MET A 335 -18.30 -48.50 37.75
CA MET A 335 -19.10 -47.51 37.02
C MET A 335 -18.91 -46.10 37.59
N ASN A 336 -18.97 -45.94 38.91
CA ASN A 336 -18.79 -44.64 39.57
C ASN A 336 -17.38 -44.06 39.34
N GLY A 337 -16.34 -44.88 39.43
CA GLY A 337 -14.96 -44.45 39.13
C GLY A 337 -14.81 -43.95 37.70
N LEU A 338 -15.35 -44.68 36.71
CA LEU A 338 -15.33 -44.28 35.30
C LEU A 338 -16.08 -42.98 35.05
N VAL A 339 -17.24 -42.78 35.70
CA VAL A 339 -18.00 -41.53 35.56
C VAL A 339 -17.27 -40.35 36.18
N GLU A 340 -16.73 -40.47 37.40
CA GLU A 340 -16.00 -39.38 38.06
C GLU A 340 -14.70 -39.02 37.32
N GLU A 341 -13.98 -40.01 36.77
CA GLU A 341 -12.84 -39.77 35.87
C GLU A 341 -13.26 -38.99 34.61
N THR A 342 -14.42 -39.34 34.03
CA THR A 342 -14.96 -38.67 32.84
C THR A 342 -15.39 -37.24 33.14
N ILE A 343 -16.12 -37.00 34.25
CA ILE A 343 -16.52 -35.66 34.69
C ILE A 343 -15.31 -34.79 35.02
N THR A 344 -14.31 -35.35 35.73
CA THR A 344 -13.05 -34.66 36.03
C THR A 344 -12.29 -34.27 34.75
N THR A 345 -12.27 -35.16 33.75
CA THR A 345 -11.66 -34.89 32.44
C THR A 345 -12.40 -33.78 31.70
N LEU A 346 -13.75 -33.81 31.68
CA LEU A 346 -14.58 -32.76 31.10
C LEU A 346 -14.39 -31.40 31.78
N TYR A 347 -14.22 -31.35 33.10
CA TYR A 347 -13.91 -30.11 33.82
C TYR A 347 -12.49 -29.61 33.51
N LYS A 348 -11.51 -30.50 33.45
CA LYS A 348 -10.13 -30.17 33.04
C LYS A 348 -10.08 -29.58 31.62
N TRP A 349 -10.84 -30.12 30.67
CA TRP A 349 -10.97 -29.58 29.31
C TRP A 349 -11.63 -28.20 29.28
N GLN A 350 -12.62 -27.95 30.14
CA GLN A 350 -13.22 -26.63 30.34
C GLN A 350 -12.37 -25.67 31.18
N GLN A 351 -11.14 -26.07 31.56
CA GLN A 351 -10.23 -25.32 32.45
C GLN A 351 -10.85 -24.97 33.81
N LEU A 352 -11.77 -25.82 34.29
CA LEU A 352 -12.41 -25.69 35.59
C LEU A 352 -11.65 -26.49 36.63
N LEU A 353 -11.27 -25.84 37.73
CA LEU A 353 -10.67 -26.50 38.87
C LEU A 353 -11.74 -27.24 39.69
N TYR A 354 -11.59 -28.56 39.73
CA TYR A 354 -12.37 -29.48 40.55
C TYR A 354 -11.44 -30.09 41.60
N ALA A 355 -11.83 -30.02 42.87
CA ALA A 355 -11.11 -30.55 44.02
C ALA A 355 -12.09 -30.98 45.11
N ASP A 356 -11.72 -31.97 45.92
CA ASP A 356 -12.50 -32.42 47.08
C ASP A 356 -13.98 -32.75 46.75
N GLY A 357 -14.21 -33.37 45.57
CA GLY A 357 -15.54 -33.79 45.11
C GLY A 357 -16.43 -32.68 44.53
N LYS A 358 -15.90 -31.48 44.28
CA LYS A 358 -16.68 -30.34 43.75
C LYS A 358 -15.84 -29.34 42.96
N LEU A 359 -16.51 -28.43 42.25
CA LEU A 359 -15.86 -27.26 41.67
C LEU A 359 -15.41 -26.30 42.77
N VAL A 360 -14.20 -25.75 42.64
CA VAL A 360 -13.61 -24.83 43.62
C VAL A 360 -14.25 -23.45 43.52
N ASP A 361 -14.68 -22.88 44.64
CA ASP A 361 -15.37 -21.59 44.71
C ASP A 361 -14.75 -20.75 45.84
N GLY A 362 -14.32 -19.53 45.54
CA GLY A 362 -13.57 -18.66 46.44
C GLY A 362 -12.05 -18.84 46.39
N ALA A 363 -11.37 -18.51 47.50
CA ALA A 363 -9.91 -18.51 47.59
C ALA A 363 -9.33 -19.92 47.76
N TYR A 364 -8.39 -20.31 46.89
CA TYR A 364 -7.71 -21.60 46.92
C TYR A 364 -6.27 -21.48 46.41
N LYS A 365 -5.29 -21.86 47.25
CA LYS A 365 -3.84 -21.86 46.94
C LYS A 365 -3.34 -20.57 46.26
N GLY A 366 -3.67 -19.41 46.83
CA GLY A 366 -3.25 -18.09 46.34
C GLY A 366 -4.05 -17.52 45.15
N ASN A 367 -4.88 -18.34 44.51
CA ASN A 367 -5.80 -17.93 43.45
C ASN A 367 -7.23 -17.75 43.99
N PHE A 368 -8.07 -17.04 43.24
CA PHE A 368 -9.50 -16.87 43.50
C PHE A 368 -10.31 -17.45 42.34
N TYR A 369 -11.27 -18.31 42.65
CA TYR A 369 -12.11 -19.03 41.68
C TYR A 369 -13.58 -18.67 41.85
N GLU A 370 -14.35 -18.74 40.76
CA GLU A 370 -15.82 -18.79 40.79
C GLU A 370 -16.29 -20.03 40.02
N LYS A 371 -16.98 -20.95 40.69
CA LYS A 371 -17.50 -22.22 40.09
C LYS A 371 -16.43 -22.97 39.29
N GLY A 372 -15.22 -23.06 39.84
CA GLY A 372 -14.04 -23.68 39.24
C GLY A 372 -13.28 -22.82 38.24
N ARG A 373 -13.84 -21.69 37.76
CA ARG A 373 -13.12 -20.77 36.85
C ARG A 373 -12.13 -19.93 37.62
N LEU A 374 -10.87 -19.94 37.21
CA LEU A 374 -9.86 -19.03 37.72
C LEU A 374 -10.23 -17.60 37.32
N LEU A 375 -10.41 -16.71 38.30
CA LEU A 375 -10.64 -15.29 38.06
C LEU A 375 -9.33 -14.50 38.08
N SER A 376 -8.56 -14.61 39.17
CA SER A 376 -7.26 -13.92 39.35
C SER A 376 -6.53 -14.43 40.61
N SER A 377 -5.33 -13.91 40.89
CA SER A 377 -4.74 -14.01 42.24
C SER A 377 -5.57 -13.23 43.26
N ILE A 378 -5.43 -13.57 44.55
CA ILE A 378 -6.11 -12.85 45.65
C ILE A 378 -5.69 -11.37 45.66
N GLU A 379 -4.40 -11.10 45.41
CA GLU A 379 -3.81 -9.77 45.36
C GLU A 379 -4.34 -8.95 44.17
N ASN A 380 -4.48 -9.56 42.98
CA ASN A 380 -5.09 -8.89 41.84
C ASN A 380 -6.57 -8.57 42.08
N LYS A 381 -7.34 -9.47 42.71
CA LYS A 381 -8.72 -9.15 43.09
C LYS A 381 -8.79 -7.95 44.05
N GLN A 382 -7.87 -7.86 45.03
CA GLN A 382 -7.82 -6.70 45.93
C GLN A 382 -7.44 -5.39 45.22
N LEU A 383 -6.60 -5.45 44.18
CA LEU A 383 -6.30 -4.30 43.33
C LEU A 383 -7.54 -3.89 42.50
N ASP A 384 -8.22 -4.84 41.87
CA ASP A 384 -9.43 -4.57 41.07
C ASP A 384 -10.55 -3.95 41.92
N ASP A 385 -10.77 -4.48 43.12
CA ASP A 385 -11.77 -3.96 44.05
C ASP A 385 -11.39 -2.55 44.54
N ALA A 386 -10.10 -2.27 44.75
CA ALA A 386 -9.62 -0.91 45.06
C ALA A 386 -9.82 0.06 43.89
N ILE A 387 -9.52 -0.35 42.65
CA ILE A 387 -9.75 0.46 41.44
C ILE A 387 -11.25 0.77 41.26
N LYS A 388 -12.13 -0.22 41.46
CA LYS A 388 -13.59 -0.03 41.40
C LYS A 388 -14.14 0.89 42.49
N SER A 389 -13.43 1.02 43.62
CA SER A 389 -13.83 1.90 44.73
C SER A 389 -13.50 3.39 44.52
N LEU A 390 -12.73 3.73 43.47
CA LEU A 390 -12.27 5.09 43.21
C LEU A 390 -13.46 6.02 42.86
N SER A 391 -13.61 7.11 43.62
CA SER A 391 -14.66 8.11 43.41
C SER A 391 -14.53 8.81 42.05
N THR A 392 -15.62 8.89 41.30
CA THR A 392 -15.67 9.51 39.96
C THR A 392 -16.07 10.99 39.97
N THR A 393 -16.41 11.55 41.13
CA THR A 393 -16.85 12.94 41.31
C THR A 393 -16.15 13.59 42.50
N LEU A 394 -15.65 14.81 42.30
CA LEU A 394 -14.95 15.61 43.30
C LEU A 394 -15.62 16.99 43.39
N THR A 395 -16.59 17.12 44.28
CA THR A 395 -17.43 18.33 44.44
C THR A 395 -17.19 19.05 45.77
N THR A 396 -16.55 18.39 46.73
CA THR A 396 -16.16 18.93 48.04
C THR A 396 -14.68 18.67 48.38
N PRO A 397 -14.09 19.42 49.33
CA PRO A 397 -12.74 19.14 49.83
C PRO A 397 -12.59 17.77 50.51
N GLU A 398 -13.65 17.25 51.13
CA GLU A 398 -13.64 15.93 51.79
C GLU A 398 -13.57 14.80 50.76
N GLU A 399 -14.34 14.90 49.66
CA GLU A 399 -14.23 13.97 48.53
C GLU A 399 -12.84 13.99 47.90
N ALA A 400 -12.19 15.16 47.79
CA ALA A 400 -10.83 15.28 47.29
C ALA A 400 -9.79 14.57 48.21
N ALA A 401 -9.96 14.68 49.53
CA ALA A 401 -9.11 13.97 50.50
C ALA A 401 -9.35 12.45 50.49
N ASN A 402 -10.60 12.00 50.40
CA ASN A 402 -10.95 10.59 50.26
C ASN A 402 -10.40 9.99 48.95
N TYR A 403 -10.53 10.72 47.84
CA TYR A 403 -9.97 10.31 46.54
C TYR A 403 -8.44 10.18 46.59
N GLN A 404 -7.74 11.10 47.26
CA GLN A 404 -6.30 10.95 47.52
C GLN A 404 -5.98 9.63 48.26
N ALA A 405 -6.74 9.30 49.31
CA ALA A 405 -6.55 8.06 50.07
C ALA A 405 -6.86 6.80 49.23
N GLN A 406 -7.85 6.87 48.33
CA GLN A 406 -8.17 5.79 47.38
C GLN A 406 -7.05 5.59 46.35
N VAL A 407 -6.49 6.66 45.77
CA VAL A 407 -5.34 6.56 44.86
C VAL A 407 -4.11 5.98 45.57
N MET A 408 -3.82 6.42 46.79
CA MET A 408 -2.76 5.83 47.63
C MET A 408 -3.00 4.33 47.91
N THR A 409 -4.26 3.93 48.13
CA THR A 409 -4.64 2.52 48.30
C THR A 409 -4.42 1.70 47.03
N ILE A 410 -4.77 2.22 45.86
CA ILE A 410 -4.51 1.58 44.56
C ILE A 410 -3.01 1.37 44.34
N ILE A 411 -2.18 2.39 44.63
CA ILE A 411 -0.72 2.27 44.54
C ILE A 411 -0.20 1.16 45.48
N SER A 412 -0.65 1.12 46.74
CA SER A 412 -0.26 0.07 47.70
C SER A 412 -0.65 -1.35 47.22
N ARG A 413 -1.86 -1.52 46.67
CA ARG A 413 -2.32 -2.83 46.16
C ARG A 413 -1.56 -3.26 44.91
N ALA A 414 -1.22 -2.33 44.03
CA ALA A 414 -0.39 -2.61 42.87
C ALA A 414 1.04 -3.03 43.28
N GLN A 415 1.63 -2.37 44.27
CA GLN A 415 2.92 -2.78 44.83
C GLN A 415 2.85 -4.19 45.44
N ALA A 416 1.79 -4.52 46.19
CA ALA A 416 1.58 -5.85 46.75
C ALA A 416 1.50 -6.96 45.67
N VAL A 417 0.82 -6.72 44.54
CA VAL A 417 0.79 -7.67 43.40
C VAL A 417 2.20 -7.90 42.84
N ILE A 418 3.02 -6.84 42.72
CA ILE A 418 4.38 -6.93 42.20
C ILE A 418 5.32 -7.65 43.18
N GLU A 419 5.19 -7.39 44.48
CA GLU A 419 5.93 -8.08 45.54
C GLU A 419 5.59 -9.57 45.60
N ALA A 420 4.29 -9.91 45.57
CA ALA A 420 3.81 -11.28 45.56
C ALA A 420 4.25 -12.04 44.29
N ALA A 421 4.26 -11.39 43.12
CA ALA A 421 4.80 -11.97 41.89
C ALA A 421 6.30 -12.28 41.96
N ASN A 422 7.08 -11.45 42.66
CA ASN A 422 8.52 -11.66 42.87
C ASN A 422 8.82 -12.73 43.94
N LYS A 423 7.88 -12.99 44.86
CA LYS A 423 8.00 -13.96 45.96
C LYS A 423 6.67 -14.70 46.17
N PRO A 424 6.26 -15.57 45.23
CA PRO A 424 4.96 -16.23 45.29
C PRO A 424 4.86 -17.18 46.49
N SER A 425 3.75 -17.08 47.23
CA SER A 425 3.49 -17.96 48.38
C SER A 425 2.98 -19.35 47.99
N TYR A 426 2.54 -19.52 46.74
CA TYR A 426 2.06 -20.77 46.17
C TYR A 426 2.55 -20.90 44.73
N GLU A 427 2.84 -22.12 44.28
CA GLU A 427 3.16 -22.38 42.87
C GLU A 427 1.94 -22.17 41.96
N ASN A 428 2.15 -21.66 40.76
CA ASN A 428 1.13 -21.45 39.71
C ASN A 428 0.03 -20.42 40.05
N VAL A 429 0.33 -19.40 40.87
CA VAL A 429 -0.54 -18.22 41.05
C VAL A 429 -0.38 -17.26 39.87
N LEU A 430 -1.51 -16.77 39.32
CA LEU A 430 -1.50 -15.83 38.20
C LEU A 430 -1.52 -14.37 38.70
N TYR A 431 -0.32 -13.80 38.85
CA TYR A 431 -0.14 -12.38 39.15
C TYR A 431 -0.07 -11.53 37.88
N SER A 432 -1.04 -10.64 37.67
CA SER A 432 -0.96 -9.64 36.60
C SER A 432 -0.13 -8.44 37.04
N THR A 433 1.19 -8.59 36.90
CA THR A 433 2.15 -7.49 37.13
C THR A 433 2.02 -6.37 36.08
N SER A 434 1.41 -6.65 34.93
CA SER A 434 1.10 -5.63 33.92
C SER A 434 0.00 -4.70 34.41
N ASP A 435 -1.10 -5.24 34.95
CA ASP A 435 -2.21 -4.42 35.44
C ASP A 435 -1.82 -3.63 36.70
N ALA A 436 -0.96 -4.20 37.55
CA ALA A 436 -0.34 -3.46 38.65
C ALA A 436 0.51 -2.28 38.18
N LYS A 437 1.37 -2.46 37.16
CA LYS A 437 2.14 -1.36 36.58
C LYS A 437 1.24 -0.30 35.94
N ASN A 438 0.23 -0.73 35.18
CA ASN A 438 -0.77 0.16 34.59
C ASN A 438 -1.53 0.96 35.67
N ALA A 439 -1.86 0.36 36.81
CA ALA A 439 -2.51 1.06 37.92
C ALA A 439 -1.60 2.15 38.53
N ILE A 440 -0.29 1.90 38.64
CA ILE A 440 0.71 2.89 39.07
C ILE A 440 0.85 4.02 38.04
N HIS A 441 0.83 3.72 36.74
CA HIS A 441 0.82 4.75 35.68
C HIS A 441 -0.47 5.58 35.70
N ASN A 442 -1.63 4.94 35.79
CA ASN A 442 -2.94 5.60 35.86
C ASN A 442 -3.06 6.52 37.09
N ALA A 443 -2.37 6.21 38.19
CA ALA A 443 -2.32 7.08 39.38
C ALA A 443 -1.68 8.46 39.09
N ILE A 444 -0.85 8.60 38.05
CA ILE A 444 -0.36 9.91 37.55
C ILE A 444 -1.53 10.73 36.99
N GLU A 445 -2.42 10.12 36.22
CA GLU A 445 -3.60 10.79 35.67
C GLU A 445 -4.58 11.16 36.79
N GLN A 446 -4.82 10.25 37.75
CA GLN A 446 -5.68 10.54 38.90
C GLN A 446 -5.13 11.70 39.75
N ARG A 447 -3.80 11.74 39.97
CA ARG A 447 -3.13 12.89 40.61
C ARG A 447 -3.35 14.19 39.81
N ALA A 448 -3.23 14.15 38.48
CA ALA A 448 -3.45 15.33 37.64
C ALA A 448 -4.91 15.83 37.69
N ILE A 449 -5.89 14.91 37.76
CA ILE A 449 -7.32 15.23 37.96
C ILE A 449 -7.52 15.91 39.33
N LEU A 450 -6.93 15.37 40.40
CA LEU A 450 -6.98 15.94 41.74
C LEU A 450 -6.42 17.38 41.75
N LEU A 451 -5.20 17.58 41.28
CA LEU A 451 -4.56 18.91 41.24
C LEU A 451 -5.33 19.92 40.39
N THR A 452 -5.86 19.50 39.24
CA THR A 452 -6.70 20.35 38.38
C THR A 452 -7.99 20.76 39.10
N THR A 453 -8.60 19.84 39.85
CA THR A 453 -9.82 20.10 40.62
C THR A 453 -9.56 21.06 41.78
N LEU A 454 -8.51 20.81 42.58
CA LEU A 454 -8.09 21.71 43.67
C LEU A 454 -7.87 23.13 43.15
N LYS A 455 -7.14 23.28 42.03
CA LYS A 455 -6.90 24.58 41.38
C LYS A 455 -8.18 25.25 40.88
N LYS A 456 -9.07 24.49 40.22
CA LYS A 456 -10.35 24.99 39.69
C LYS A 456 -11.27 25.52 40.80
N HIS A 457 -11.32 24.83 41.94
CA HIS A 457 -12.20 25.16 43.07
C HIS A 457 -11.51 25.97 44.18
N GLN A 458 -10.23 26.33 44.01
CA GLN A 458 -9.39 27.07 44.97
C GLN A 458 -9.27 26.39 46.35
N TRP A 459 -9.28 25.05 46.37
CA TRP A 459 -9.11 24.27 47.59
C TRP A 459 -7.63 24.04 47.90
N THR A 460 -7.32 23.92 49.20
CA THR A 460 -5.99 23.56 49.69
C THR A 460 -6.02 22.13 50.23
N LEU A 461 -5.12 21.27 49.74
CA LEU A 461 -4.95 19.88 50.19
C LEU A 461 -3.46 19.53 50.10
N ASP A 462 -2.92 18.89 51.15
CA ASP A 462 -1.54 18.41 51.14
C ASP A 462 -1.44 17.09 50.36
N THR A 463 -0.71 17.13 49.25
CA THR A 463 -0.47 16.01 48.34
C THR A 463 0.91 15.37 48.51
N MET A 464 1.76 15.85 49.43
CA MET A 464 3.15 15.35 49.60
C MET A 464 3.24 13.83 49.85
N ALA A 465 2.28 13.27 50.59
CA ALA A 465 2.24 11.83 50.88
C ALA A 465 1.94 11.01 49.61
N LEU A 466 0.96 11.44 48.80
CA LEU A 466 0.63 10.84 47.51
C LEU A 466 1.81 10.95 46.54
N ASP A 467 2.42 12.12 46.44
CA ASP A 467 3.58 12.38 45.59
C ASP A 467 4.77 11.48 45.95
N SER A 468 5.06 11.34 47.24
CA SER A 468 6.15 10.50 47.75
C SER A 468 5.90 9.02 47.46
N GLN A 469 4.67 8.54 47.70
CA GLN A 469 4.32 7.15 47.43
C GLN A 469 4.34 6.83 45.93
N LEU A 470 3.80 7.73 45.09
CA LEU A 470 3.78 7.55 43.64
C LEU A 470 5.19 7.61 43.03
N ARG A 471 6.08 8.48 43.52
CA ARG A 471 7.50 8.47 43.14
C ARG A 471 8.19 7.15 43.51
N ALA A 472 7.96 6.65 44.73
CA ALA A 472 8.51 5.37 45.17
C ALA A 472 7.99 4.19 44.33
N ALA A 473 6.71 4.17 44.00
CA ALA A 473 6.10 3.14 43.16
C ALA A 473 6.61 3.19 41.71
N LEU A 474 6.72 4.38 41.10
CA LEU A 474 7.29 4.57 39.76
C LEU A 474 8.76 4.12 39.68
N LEU A 475 9.54 4.41 40.73
CA LEU A 475 10.93 3.94 40.85
C LEU A 475 11.00 2.42 40.99
N ALA A 476 10.14 1.81 41.81
CA ALA A 476 10.10 0.35 42.02
C ALA A 476 9.74 -0.45 40.75
N ILE A 477 9.04 0.17 39.79
CA ILE A 477 8.73 -0.46 38.49
C ILE A 477 9.68 -0.06 37.35
N ASP A 478 10.76 0.65 37.67
CA ASP A 478 11.76 1.21 36.73
C ASP A 478 11.17 2.15 35.65
N SER A 479 10.10 2.89 35.99
CA SER A 479 9.40 3.77 35.04
C SER A 479 10.29 4.88 34.48
N ASP A 480 10.10 5.19 33.19
CA ASP A 480 10.67 6.40 32.55
C ASP A 480 9.81 7.65 32.80
N GLU A 481 8.67 7.52 33.50
CA GLU A 481 7.70 8.60 33.74
C GLU A 481 7.96 9.35 35.06
N SER A 482 7.52 10.61 35.12
CA SER A 482 7.63 11.44 36.33
C SER A 482 6.47 12.44 36.45
N ILE A 483 6.04 12.65 37.70
CA ILE A 483 4.97 13.58 38.10
C ILE A 483 5.42 15.05 38.24
N GLY A 484 6.70 15.32 37.94
CA GLY A 484 7.29 16.65 38.06
C GLY A 484 6.92 17.59 36.92
N GLU A 485 6.69 18.86 37.30
CA GLU A 485 6.46 19.99 36.40
C GLU A 485 7.78 20.73 36.08
N LEU A 486 7.72 21.69 35.16
CA LEU A 486 8.87 22.56 34.85
C LEU A 486 9.09 23.57 35.99
N ASP A 487 10.26 23.52 36.60
CA ASP A 487 10.68 24.51 37.59
C ASP A 487 11.12 25.81 36.87
N GLU A 488 10.28 26.84 36.97
CA GLU A 488 10.56 28.18 36.44
C GLU A 488 11.74 28.89 37.13
N LYS A 489 12.06 28.47 38.36
CA LYS A 489 13.15 29.01 39.19
C LYS A 489 14.46 28.22 39.04
N ALA A 490 14.48 27.16 38.25
CA ALA A 490 15.69 26.37 38.03
C ALA A 490 16.86 27.23 37.53
N ASP A 491 18.06 26.83 37.93
CA ASP A 491 19.33 27.33 37.40
C ASP A 491 19.63 26.70 36.03
N PHE A 492 20.03 27.50 35.05
CA PHE A 492 20.27 27.05 33.68
C PHE A 492 21.78 27.00 33.41
N MET A 493 22.26 25.88 32.90
CA MET A 493 23.67 25.70 32.54
C MET A 493 23.93 26.24 31.13
N SER A 494 24.98 27.04 30.93
CA SER A 494 25.37 27.43 29.56
C SER A 494 25.78 26.20 28.74
N LEU A 495 25.32 26.12 27.49
CA LEU A 495 25.65 25.05 26.56
C LEU A 495 25.84 25.59 25.13
N GLN A 496 27.05 25.45 24.61
CA GLN A 496 27.40 25.89 23.26
C GLN A 496 27.02 24.85 22.19
N ILE A 497 26.90 25.30 20.94
CA ILE A 497 26.65 24.40 19.80
C ILE A 497 27.82 23.43 19.64
N ASN A 498 27.50 22.14 19.52
CA ASN A 498 28.42 20.99 19.49
C ASN A 498 29.15 20.65 20.81
N GLU A 499 29.00 21.44 21.87
CA GLU A 499 29.52 21.10 23.21
C GLU A 499 28.75 19.91 23.82
N VAL A 500 29.46 19.03 24.52
CA VAL A 500 28.88 17.82 25.12
C VAL A 500 28.51 18.09 26.57
N ALA A 501 27.21 18.22 26.83
CA ALA A 501 26.64 18.23 28.17
C ALA A 501 26.67 16.82 28.78
N THR A 502 27.13 16.73 30.02
CA THR A 502 27.05 15.53 30.87
C THR A 502 26.61 15.89 32.28
N GLY A 503 25.82 15.03 32.91
CA GLY A 503 25.32 15.23 34.28
C GLY A 503 24.18 14.26 34.58
N LYS A 504 23.39 14.55 35.62
CA LYS A 504 22.18 13.79 35.98
C LYS A 504 20.94 14.65 35.89
N PHE A 505 19.84 14.07 35.43
CA PHE A 505 18.52 14.71 35.58
C PHE A 505 18.17 14.82 37.07
N ASN A 506 17.39 15.83 37.44
CA ASN A 506 16.88 15.99 38.80
C ASN A 506 15.84 14.90 39.16
N ALA A 507 15.30 14.96 40.37
CA ALA A 507 14.27 14.02 40.86
C ALA A 507 12.95 14.05 40.06
N ASP A 508 12.75 15.07 39.22
CA ASP A 508 11.61 15.23 38.32
C ASP A 508 11.92 14.86 36.87
N GLY A 509 13.16 14.46 36.57
CA GLY A 509 13.61 14.08 35.23
C GLY A 509 14.04 15.25 34.35
N PHE A 510 14.22 16.46 34.87
CA PHE A 510 14.63 17.64 34.11
C PHE A 510 16.10 18.01 34.26
N ALA A 511 16.64 18.63 33.21
CA ALA A 511 17.92 19.35 33.18
C ALA A 511 17.77 20.61 32.31
N TYR A 512 18.36 21.72 32.73
CA TYR A 512 18.07 23.07 32.22
C TYR A 512 19.32 23.74 31.61
N PHE A 513 19.18 24.34 30.43
CA PHE A 513 20.31 24.87 29.65
C PHE A 513 20.00 26.19 28.95
N GLU A 514 20.98 27.09 28.92
CA GLU A 514 20.99 28.31 28.12
C GLU A 514 21.87 28.12 26.88
N ILE A 515 21.29 28.35 25.69
CA ILE A 515 21.95 28.09 24.41
C ILE A 515 21.96 29.36 23.56
N THR A 516 23.15 29.74 23.10
CA THR A 516 23.35 30.82 22.10
C THR A 516 23.59 30.20 20.73
N VAL A 517 22.76 30.57 19.75
CA VAL A 517 22.94 30.22 18.33
C VAL A 517 23.69 31.38 17.65
N PRO A 518 24.99 31.21 17.30
CA PRO A 518 25.89 32.36 17.12
C PRO A 518 25.59 33.22 15.89
N ASP A 519 25.19 32.63 14.76
CA ASP A 519 24.81 33.38 13.55
C ASP A 519 24.02 32.55 12.53
N VAL A 520 24.38 31.26 12.39
CA VAL A 520 23.90 30.45 11.27
C VAL A 520 22.63 29.68 11.63
N GLU A 521 21.46 30.25 11.33
CA GLU A 521 20.16 29.56 11.43
C GLU A 521 20.14 28.17 10.75
N GLY A 522 19.21 27.32 11.15
CA GLY A 522 18.99 26.04 10.50
C GLY A 522 18.38 24.99 11.41
N ASN A 523 18.43 23.74 10.96
CA ASN A 523 17.94 22.60 11.72
C ASN A 523 19.01 22.07 12.69
N TYR A 524 18.64 21.97 13.96
CA TYR A 524 19.45 21.41 15.05
C TYR A 524 18.73 20.21 15.65
N LYS A 525 19.47 19.34 16.34
CA LYS A 525 18.90 18.29 17.20
C LYS A 525 19.87 17.89 18.29
N PHE A 526 19.36 17.32 19.36
CA PHE A 526 20.21 16.65 20.33
C PHE A 526 20.70 15.31 19.78
N VAL A 527 22.00 15.07 19.91
CA VAL A 527 22.65 13.79 19.61
C VAL A 527 23.54 13.40 20.77
N GLY A 528 23.65 12.10 21.06
CA GLY A 528 24.35 11.65 22.27
C GLY A 528 24.26 10.15 22.48
N ASN A 529 24.05 9.73 23.73
CA ASN A 529 23.77 8.34 24.06
C ASN A 529 22.41 7.86 23.48
N ALA A 530 22.13 6.56 23.53
CA ALA A 530 20.90 5.98 22.99
C ALA A 530 19.62 6.58 23.61
N ALA A 531 19.69 7.00 24.89
CA ALA A 531 18.59 7.57 25.63
C ALA A 531 18.10 8.93 25.07
N VAL A 532 18.93 9.68 24.32
CA VAL A 532 18.52 10.93 23.64
C VAL A 532 17.29 10.74 22.74
N THR A 533 17.07 9.53 22.22
CA THR A 533 15.89 9.20 21.41
C THR A 533 14.57 9.22 22.18
N LYS A 534 14.61 9.03 23.51
CA LYS A 534 13.47 9.10 24.41
C LYS A 534 13.25 10.49 25.04
N TYR A 535 14.26 11.37 25.01
CA TYR A 535 14.19 12.64 25.71
C TYR A 535 13.17 13.60 25.07
N LYS A 536 12.43 14.29 25.94
CA LYS A 536 11.49 15.36 25.59
C LYS A 536 12.19 16.71 25.76
N LEU A 537 11.79 17.68 24.94
CA LEU A 537 12.45 18.98 24.81
C LEU A 537 11.42 20.12 24.85
N TYR A 538 11.75 21.11 25.67
CA TYR A 538 11.09 22.42 25.74
C TYR A 538 12.15 23.47 25.39
N MET A 539 11.83 24.43 24.53
CA MET A 539 12.77 25.50 24.18
C MET A 539 12.03 26.78 23.82
N ASN A 540 12.40 27.90 24.44
CA ASN A 540 11.80 29.22 24.20
C ASN A 540 12.88 30.32 24.32
N PRO A 541 12.88 31.39 23.51
CA PRO A 541 13.73 32.56 23.74
C PRO A 541 13.41 33.31 25.05
N ILE A 542 12.24 33.10 25.66
CA ILE A 542 11.76 33.75 26.88
C ILE A 542 11.59 32.68 27.99
N LYS A 543 12.34 32.81 29.10
CA LYS A 543 12.36 31.83 30.21
C LYS A 543 10.98 31.53 30.80
N SER A 544 10.16 32.56 31.06
CA SER A 544 8.81 32.43 31.63
C SER A 544 7.82 31.65 30.76
N ASN A 545 8.08 31.57 29.45
CA ASN A 545 7.17 30.99 28.46
C ASN A 545 7.58 29.55 28.08
N LEU A 546 8.53 28.96 28.81
CA LEU A 546 9.05 27.61 28.55
C LEU A 546 7.99 26.52 28.78
N LYS A 547 7.10 26.73 29.76
CA LYS A 547 5.95 25.86 30.08
C LYS A 547 4.86 25.84 29.01
N ASP A 548 4.71 26.94 28.27
CA ASP A 548 3.67 27.10 27.25
C ASP A 548 4.11 26.50 25.90
N MET A 549 5.34 25.98 25.81
CA MET A 549 5.86 25.41 24.57
C MET A 549 5.38 23.97 24.33
N PRO A 550 4.97 23.63 23.09
CA PRO A 550 4.65 22.25 22.74
C PRO A 550 5.89 21.36 22.86
N VAL A 551 5.73 20.26 23.59
CA VAL A 551 6.78 19.26 23.83
C VAL A 551 7.28 18.65 22.52
N ARG A 552 8.59 18.56 22.33
CA ARG A 552 9.21 17.94 21.15
C ARG A 552 10.09 16.75 21.56
N ALA A 553 10.33 15.81 20.64
CA ALA A 553 11.36 14.80 20.86
C ALA A 553 12.74 15.40 20.58
N ALA A 554 13.69 15.26 21.51
CA ALA A 554 14.99 15.95 21.46
C ALA A 554 15.87 15.53 20.28
N ASN A 555 15.70 14.30 19.78
CA ASN A 555 16.41 13.74 18.63
C ASN A 555 15.86 14.17 17.25
N LYS A 556 14.70 14.84 17.20
CA LYS A 556 14.11 15.33 15.95
C LYS A 556 14.73 16.67 15.58
N ASP A 557 14.86 16.90 14.28
CA ASP A 557 15.34 18.17 13.75
C ASP A 557 14.35 19.30 14.10
N MET A 558 14.87 20.37 14.70
CA MET A 558 14.14 21.59 15.02
C MET A 558 14.82 22.77 14.34
N TYR A 559 14.05 23.60 13.63
CA TYR A 559 14.55 24.87 13.11
C TYR A 559 14.77 25.85 14.27
N VAL A 560 15.94 26.47 14.30
CA VAL A 560 16.34 27.47 15.28
C VAL A 560 16.94 28.67 14.56
N GLU A 561 16.44 29.86 14.88
CA GLU A 561 16.93 31.13 14.36
C GLU A 561 18.18 31.59 15.16
N LYS A 562 18.86 32.64 14.68
CA LYS A 562 19.93 33.27 15.47
C LYS A 562 19.32 33.87 16.74
N GLY A 563 19.86 33.52 17.92
CA GLY A 563 19.36 34.06 19.19
C GLY A 563 19.83 33.30 20.42
N HIS A 564 19.32 33.74 21.57
CA HIS A 564 19.49 33.10 22.86
C HIS A 564 18.22 32.32 23.23
N TYR A 565 18.38 31.12 23.78
CA TYR A 565 17.26 30.22 24.10
C TYR A 565 17.43 29.54 25.45
N TYR A 566 16.33 29.49 26.21
CA TYR A 566 16.19 28.68 27.41
C TYR A 566 15.64 27.31 27.02
N VAL A 567 16.27 26.25 27.52
CA VAL A 567 15.98 24.87 27.17
C VAL A 567 15.77 24.04 28.43
N ALA A 568 14.73 23.21 28.46
CA ALA A 568 14.60 22.13 29.41
C ALA A 568 14.54 20.79 28.67
N VAL A 569 15.37 19.84 29.09
CA VAL A 569 15.38 18.46 28.60
C VAL A 569 14.77 17.57 29.67
N LYS A 570 13.72 16.82 29.34
CA LYS A 570 13.10 15.83 30.21
C LYS A 570 13.49 14.42 29.79
N GLY A 571 14.17 13.69 30.69
CA GLY A 571 14.52 12.28 30.58
C GLY A 571 14.05 11.49 31.82
N LYS A 572 14.64 10.31 32.04
CA LYS A 572 14.33 9.49 33.22
C LYS A 572 14.88 10.16 34.50
N PRO A 573 14.08 10.30 35.58
CA PRO A 573 14.53 10.88 36.85
C PRO A 573 15.85 10.27 37.35
N MET A 574 16.72 11.11 37.91
CA MET A 574 18.02 10.74 38.50
C MET A 574 19.01 10.02 37.56
N SER A 575 18.68 9.80 36.28
CA SER A 575 19.55 9.12 35.31
C SER A 575 20.61 10.04 34.71
N ASP A 576 21.73 9.44 34.28
CA ASP A 576 22.81 10.17 33.59
C ASP A 576 22.39 10.59 32.17
N TYR A 577 22.61 11.86 31.84
CA TYR A 577 22.51 12.36 30.47
C TYR A 577 23.89 12.58 29.84
N ARG A 578 23.97 12.35 28.53
CA ARG A 578 25.12 12.71 27.70
C ARG A 578 24.67 13.06 26.29
N PHE A 579 24.69 14.34 25.95
CA PHE A 579 24.25 14.84 24.65
C PHE A 579 24.96 16.12 24.22
N LYS A 580 24.77 16.51 22.97
CA LYS A 580 25.10 17.83 22.44
C LYS A 580 24.03 18.31 21.48
N LEU A 581 23.78 19.62 21.45
CA LEU A 581 22.99 20.23 20.38
C LEU A 581 23.87 20.32 19.13
N LYS A 582 23.56 19.52 18.10
CA LYS A 582 24.31 19.46 16.85
C LYS A 582 23.47 20.02 15.70
N LYS A 583 24.09 20.87 14.87
CA LYS A 583 23.49 21.30 13.60
C LYS A 583 23.42 20.13 12.63
N HIS A 584 22.26 19.92 12.00
CA HIS A 584 22.09 18.90 10.97
C HIS A 584 22.87 19.30 9.71
N ALA A 585 23.63 18.34 9.15
CA ALA A 585 24.29 18.48 7.85
C ALA A 585 23.58 17.55 6.86
N TYR A 586 23.07 18.12 5.77
CA TYR A 586 22.29 17.38 4.76
C TYR A 586 23.20 16.90 3.63
N ASP A 587 23.34 15.58 3.49
CA ASP A 587 23.95 14.95 2.32
C ASP A 587 22.84 14.54 1.35
N LEU A 588 22.43 15.46 0.48
CA LEU A 588 21.39 15.23 -0.52
C LEU A 588 22.02 14.90 -1.86
N PRO A 589 21.73 13.72 -2.46
CA PRO A 589 22.25 13.38 -3.77
C PRO A 589 21.68 14.32 -4.84
N ALA A 590 22.50 14.66 -5.82
CA ALA A 590 22.08 15.50 -6.94
C ALA A 590 20.90 14.87 -7.69
N VAL A 591 19.87 15.67 -8.00
CA VAL A 591 18.70 15.23 -8.78
C VAL A 591 19.14 14.62 -10.10
N LEU A 592 18.77 13.36 -10.33
CA LEU A 592 19.01 12.68 -11.60
C LEU A 592 18.36 13.47 -12.74
N ALA A 593 19.06 13.57 -13.88
CA ALA A 593 18.50 14.22 -15.06
C ALA A 593 17.18 13.50 -15.45
N PRO A 594 16.10 14.23 -15.76
CA PRO A 594 14.89 13.58 -16.24
C PRO A 594 15.22 12.84 -17.54
N ASN A 595 14.82 11.56 -17.64
CA ASN A 595 15.03 10.70 -18.82
C ASN A 595 14.29 11.16 -20.10
N ASP A 596 13.70 12.36 -20.07
CA ASP A 596 12.81 12.84 -21.11
C ASP A 596 13.60 13.54 -22.24
N ALA A 597 13.46 13.03 -23.45
CA ALA A 597 14.18 13.53 -24.63
C ALA A 597 13.82 14.99 -24.97
N PHE A 598 12.68 15.50 -24.48
CA PHE A 598 12.29 16.91 -24.60
C PHE A 598 13.19 17.88 -23.82
N MET A 599 13.92 17.42 -22.79
CA MET A 599 14.71 18.26 -21.87
C MET A 599 16.21 18.28 -22.21
N SER A 600 16.62 17.69 -23.35
CA SER A 600 18.02 17.47 -23.66
C SER A 600 18.73 18.74 -24.16
N HIS A 601 19.56 19.35 -23.29
CA HIS A 601 20.57 20.41 -23.56
C HIS A 601 19.97 21.78 -23.98
N LYS A 602 20.24 22.92 -23.33
CA LYS A 602 21.58 23.48 -23.01
C LYS A 602 21.66 24.31 -21.71
N HIS A 603 20.57 24.44 -20.95
CA HIS A 603 20.47 25.36 -19.82
C HIS A 603 19.92 24.70 -18.55
N ARG A 604 20.58 23.61 -18.11
CA ARG A 604 20.36 23.02 -16.78
C ARG A 604 21.10 23.85 -15.74
N ILE A 605 20.45 24.12 -14.61
CA ILE A 605 21.05 24.74 -13.44
C ILE A 605 20.62 23.93 -12.22
N ASP A 606 21.57 23.31 -11.53
CA ASP A 606 21.29 22.61 -10.28
C ASP A 606 21.37 23.58 -9.12
N ILE A 607 20.33 23.55 -8.29
CA ILE A 607 20.16 24.43 -7.15
C ILE A 607 19.86 23.54 -5.93
N PRO A 608 20.87 23.22 -5.11
CA PRO A 608 20.62 22.58 -3.83
C PRO A 608 19.94 23.59 -2.92
N TYR A 609 18.73 23.29 -2.43
CA TYR A 609 18.06 24.11 -1.44
C TYR A 609 18.05 23.39 -0.09
N TYR A 610 19.19 23.51 0.57
CA TYR A 610 19.21 23.41 2.02
C TYR A 610 18.30 24.49 2.60
N SER A 611 17.79 24.26 3.80
CA SER A 611 16.78 25.10 4.44
C SER A 611 17.28 26.52 4.77
N TYR A 612 17.29 27.41 3.77
CA TYR A 612 17.37 28.88 3.83
C TYR A 612 18.74 29.59 3.84
N SER A 613 19.80 28.98 3.31
CA SER A 613 20.63 29.78 2.40
C SER A 613 19.86 29.91 1.09
N ILE A 614 19.31 31.08 0.71
CA ILE A 614 18.63 31.22 -0.58
C ILE A 614 19.63 30.84 -1.68
N PRO A 615 19.46 29.70 -2.35
CA PRO A 615 20.51 29.16 -3.19
C PRO A 615 20.45 29.90 -4.52
N SER A 616 21.28 30.93 -4.61
CA SER A 616 21.30 31.84 -5.74
C SER A 616 22.28 31.37 -6.79
N THR A 617 21.93 31.55 -8.06
CA THR A 617 22.75 31.13 -9.18
C THR A 617 22.67 32.13 -10.33
N LYS A 618 23.71 32.18 -11.16
CA LYS A 618 23.81 33.16 -12.25
C LYS A 618 23.17 32.62 -13.52
N VAL A 619 22.24 33.39 -14.07
CA VAL A 619 21.54 33.08 -15.33
C VAL A 619 21.82 34.19 -16.33
N LYS A 620 22.22 33.81 -17.56
CA LYS A 620 22.47 34.76 -18.65
C LYS A 620 21.40 34.63 -19.72
N LEU A 621 20.50 35.59 -19.79
CA LEU A 621 19.53 35.71 -20.87
C LEU A 621 20.19 36.43 -22.05
N THR A 622 20.43 35.72 -23.14
CA THR A 622 21.14 36.26 -24.32
C THR A 622 20.21 36.99 -25.29
N THR A 623 18.91 36.73 -25.23
CA THR A 623 17.89 37.35 -26.10
C THR A 623 16.81 38.04 -25.29
N ASN A 624 15.93 38.78 -25.97
CA ASN A 624 14.79 39.48 -25.38
C ASN A 624 13.50 38.63 -25.34
N GLN A 625 13.63 37.31 -25.47
CA GLN A 625 12.51 36.37 -25.50
C GLN A 625 11.97 36.08 -24.09
N HIS A 626 10.68 35.74 -24.01
CA HIS A 626 10.10 35.19 -22.78
C HIS A 626 10.79 33.86 -22.43
N ALA A 627 11.14 33.69 -21.15
CA ALA A 627 11.77 32.48 -20.63
C ALA A 627 10.78 31.69 -19.77
N THR A 628 10.58 30.41 -20.10
CA THR A 628 9.84 29.47 -19.24
C THR A 628 10.84 28.63 -18.45
N PHE A 629 10.86 28.79 -17.13
CA PHE A 629 11.61 27.96 -16.18
C PHE A 629 10.78 26.76 -15.74
N PHE A 630 11.43 25.61 -15.58
CA PHE A 630 10.85 24.33 -15.16
C PHE A 630 11.65 23.81 -13.96
N ALA A 631 10.99 23.60 -12.82
CA ALA A 631 11.61 23.02 -11.63
C ALA A 631 11.37 21.50 -11.56
N ASN A 632 12.45 20.72 -11.46
CA ASN A 632 12.43 19.26 -11.27
C ASN A 632 13.10 18.87 -9.94
N TYR A 633 12.59 17.87 -9.25
CA TYR A 633 12.88 17.64 -7.83
C TYR A 633 12.77 16.15 -7.43
N THR A 634 13.21 15.80 -6.23
CA THR A 634 12.95 14.51 -5.60
C THR A 634 11.58 14.50 -4.90
N SER A 635 10.88 13.37 -4.95
CA SER A 635 9.43 13.17 -4.78
C SER A 635 8.83 13.36 -3.37
N GLN A 636 9.30 14.34 -2.60
CA GLN A 636 8.72 14.75 -1.31
C GLN A 636 8.60 16.28 -1.17
N THR A 637 8.82 17.03 -2.24
CA THR A 637 9.05 18.49 -2.15
C THR A 637 8.22 19.35 -3.12
N ASP A 638 7.30 18.69 -3.82
CA ASP A 638 6.49 19.16 -4.96
C ASP A 638 5.69 20.45 -4.70
N GLN A 639 5.51 20.83 -3.43
CA GLN A 639 4.53 21.83 -2.98
C GLN A 639 5.14 23.14 -2.46
N HIS A 640 6.47 23.22 -2.29
CA HIS A 640 7.07 24.31 -1.51
C HIS A 640 7.52 25.54 -2.31
N ILE A 641 7.69 25.46 -3.64
CA ILE A 641 8.20 26.60 -4.45
C ILE A 641 7.06 27.51 -4.93
N GLN A 642 6.85 28.63 -4.22
CA GLN A 642 5.82 29.62 -4.53
C GLN A 642 6.16 30.49 -5.74
N ALA A 643 7.43 30.88 -5.90
CA ALA A 643 7.86 31.72 -7.00
C ALA A 643 9.32 31.53 -7.40
N VAL A 644 9.60 31.88 -8.66
CA VAL A 644 10.94 32.07 -9.21
C VAL A 644 11.18 33.57 -9.38
N ILE A 645 12.34 34.05 -8.93
CA ILE A 645 12.72 35.47 -8.99
C ILE A 645 14.04 35.60 -9.74
N LEU A 646 14.09 36.48 -10.75
CA LEU A 646 15.32 36.94 -11.38
C LEU A 646 15.61 38.38 -10.95
N THR A 647 16.72 38.60 -10.26
CA THR A 647 17.24 39.94 -9.94
C THR A 647 18.29 40.32 -10.98
N ASN A 648 18.10 41.42 -11.71
CA ASN A 648 19.09 41.88 -12.70
C ASN A 648 20.36 42.40 -12.00
N ASP A 649 21.51 41.81 -12.32
CA ASP A 649 22.76 42.11 -11.61
C ASP A 649 23.26 43.54 -11.81
N LYS A 650 22.86 44.22 -12.90
CA LYS A 650 23.27 45.60 -13.20
C LYS A 650 22.32 46.65 -12.65
N THR A 651 21.02 46.36 -12.56
CA THR A 651 19.99 47.36 -12.22
C THR A 651 19.25 47.09 -10.90
N GLY A 652 19.48 45.93 -10.27
CA GLY A 652 18.74 45.48 -9.09
C GLY A 652 17.26 45.15 -9.35
N LYS A 653 16.73 45.41 -10.57
CA LYS A 653 15.32 45.20 -10.88
C LYS A 653 14.97 43.70 -10.82
N GLN A 654 13.95 43.38 -10.04
CA GLN A 654 13.42 42.03 -9.89
C GLN A 654 12.32 41.73 -10.90
N TYR A 655 12.30 40.47 -11.36
CA TYR A 655 11.27 39.88 -12.21
C TYR A 655 10.79 38.59 -11.53
N LYS A 656 9.60 38.64 -10.92
CA LYS A 656 9.00 37.53 -10.14
C LYS A 656 7.91 36.83 -10.94
N SER A 657 7.94 35.50 -10.98
CA SER A 657 6.86 34.66 -11.50
C SER A 657 6.36 33.73 -10.41
N THR A 658 5.08 33.84 -10.06
CA THR A 658 4.39 32.95 -9.12
C THR A 658 3.82 31.73 -9.83
N TYR A 659 3.75 30.59 -9.13
CA TYR A 659 3.22 29.33 -9.64
C TYR A 659 1.75 29.44 -10.09
N LYS A 660 1.43 28.99 -11.32
CA LYS A 660 0.05 28.92 -11.85
C LYS A 660 -0.16 27.74 -12.82
N GLY A 661 -0.04 26.50 -12.34
CA GLY A 661 -0.51 25.30 -13.07
C GLY A 661 0.43 24.09 -13.01
N SER A 662 -0.07 22.93 -13.45
CA SER A 662 0.63 21.65 -13.29
C SER A 662 2.00 21.59 -13.99
N GLY A 663 2.96 20.95 -13.30
CA GLY A 663 4.32 20.73 -13.80
C GLY A 663 5.32 21.87 -13.52
N MET A 664 5.12 22.65 -12.46
CA MET A 664 6.08 23.60 -11.87
C MET A 664 6.80 24.50 -12.91
N LYS A 665 5.99 25.26 -13.65
CA LYS A 665 6.43 26.17 -14.72
C LYS A 665 6.31 27.62 -14.30
N TYR A 666 7.36 28.41 -14.53
CA TYR A 666 7.43 29.82 -14.17
C TYR A 666 7.84 30.63 -15.40
N GLY A 667 6.95 31.51 -15.89
CA GLY A 667 7.16 32.32 -17.09
C GLY A 667 7.63 33.73 -16.74
N ILE A 668 8.76 34.17 -17.30
CA ILE A 668 9.36 35.48 -17.03
C ILE A 668 9.73 36.19 -18.35
N SER A 669 9.25 37.43 -18.52
CA SER A 669 9.59 38.32 -19.64
C SER A 669 10.67 39.35 -19.23
N ALA A 670 11.92 38.92 -19.10
CA ALA A 670 13.04 39.79 -18.77
C ALA A 670 13.83 40.27 -20.01
N PRO A 671 14.55 41.41 -19.94
CA PRO A 671 15.52 41.80 -20.96
C PRO A 671 16.74 40.87 -21.00
N ASN A 672 17.49 40.92 -22.10
CA ASN A 672 18.80 40.29 -22.15
C ASN A 672 19.74 40.90 -21.09
N GLY A 673 20.53 40.04 -20.42
CA GLY A 673 21.37 40.43 -19.29
C GLY A 673 21.78 39.26 -18.40
N THR A 674 22.54 39.58 -17.35
CA THR A 674 22.91 38.63 -16.29
C THR A 674 22.01 38.84 -15.08
N TYR A 675 21.56 37.74 -14.49
CA TYR A 675 20.61 37.71 -13.39
C TYR A 675 21.06 36.78 -12.28
N THR A 676 20.75 37.17 -11.05
CA THR A 676 20.74 36.28 -9.89
C THR A 676 19.36 35.65 -9.79
N LEU A 677 19.29 34.33 -10.02
CA LEU A 677 18.08 33.51 -9.88
C LEU A 677 17.95 33.06 -8.43
N THR A 678 16.78 33.29 -7.83
CA THR A 678 16.42 32.86 -6.47
C THR A 678 15.02 32.23 -6.42
N LEU A 679 14.76 31.47 -5.35
CA LEU A 679 13.50 30.77 -5.10
C LEU A 679 12.80 31.30 -3.86
N ASP A 680 11.47 31.39 -3.95
CA ASP A 680 10.57 31.79 -2.89
C ASP A 680 9.82 30.54 -2.39
N LEU A 681 9.87 30.27 -1.07
CA LEU A 681 9.48 28.99 -0.46
C LEU A 681 8.44 29.19 0.66
N ASP A 682 7.42 28.33 0.73
CA ASP A 682 6.29 28.47 1.67
C ASP A 682 6.56 28.04 3.13
N LYS A 683 7.57 27.18 3.38
CA LYS A 683 7.84 26.60 4.71
C LYS A 683 9.32 26.59 5.07
N LYS A 684 9.67 27.33 6.13
CA LYS A 684 10.98 27.27 6.79
C LYS A 684 11.32 25.85 7.26
N GLY A 685 12.60 25.46 7.14
CA GLY A 685 13.14 24.22 7.73
C GLY A 685 13.05 22.94 6.89
N VAL A 686 12.53 22.96 5.65
CA VAL A 686 12.43 21.75 4.80
C VAL A 686 13.67 21.61 3.88
N PRO A 687 14.40 20.47 3.89
CA PRO A 687 15.55 20.24 3.02
C PRO A 687 15.14 19.67 1.64
N GLY A 688 15.82 20.08 0.56
CA GLY A 688 15.60 19.47 -0.76
C GLY A 688 16.62 19.86 -1.84
N HIS A 689 16.44 19.34 -3.04
CA HIS A 689 17.27 19.65 -4.21
C HIS A 689 16.38 19.89 -5.45
N VAL A 690 16.64 20.95 -6.21
CA VAL A 690 15.89 21.28 -7.43
C VAL A 690 16.83 21.51 -8.61
N SER A 691 16.55 20.85 -9.73
CA SER A 691 17.17 21.16 -11.02
C SER A 691 16.22 22.07 -11.81
N ILE A 692 16.70 23.26 -12.16
CA ILE A 692 15.96 24.22 -12.97
C ILE A 692 16.46 24.19 -14.41
N TYR A 693 15.53 24.12 -15.35
CA TYR A 693 15.78 24.18 -16.78
C TYR A 693 15.00 25.37 -17.34
N TYR A 694 15.52 26.09 -18.33
CA TYR A 694 14.72 27.13 -19.01
C TYR A 694 14.73 27.02 -20.53
N LEU A 695 13.60 27.38 -21.12
CA LEU A 695 13.37 27.44 -22.56
C LEU A 695 12.98 28.87 -22.96
N LEU A 696 13.54 29.35 -24.07
CA LEU A 696 13.18 30.64 -24.65
C LEU A 696 12.05 30.46 -25.66
N SER A 697 11.10 31.39 -25.64
CA SER A 697 9.91 31.41 -26.48
C SER A 697 10.14 32.07 -27.83
N ASP A 698 9.70 31.46 -28.92
CA ASP A 698 9.77 32.03 -30.27
C ASP A 698 9.06 33.38 -30.35
N ILE A 699 9.54 34.27 -31.23
CA ILE A 699 8.93 35.59 -31.42
C ILE A 699 7.65 35.43 -32.23
N LEU A 700 6.54 36.07 -31.81
CA LEU A 700 5.29 36.08 -32.56
C LEU A 700 5.50 36.85 -33.89
N PRO A 701 5.42 36.20 -35.07
CA PRO A 701 5.48 36.93 -36.33
C PRO A 701 4.25 37.82 -36.48
N LEU A 702 4.50 39.08 -36.84
CA LEU A 702 3.47 40.07 -37.13
C LEU A 702 3.20 40.15 -38.63
N ASN A 703 1.95 40.44 -39.01
CA ASN A 703 1.49 40.47 -40.42
C ASN A 703 1.50 39.07 -41.09
N GLN A 704 1.36 38.00 -40.32
CA GLN A 704 1.42 36.62 -40.79
C GLN A 704 0.36 35.73 -40.12
N THR A 705 0.12 34.55 -40.70
CA THR A 705 -0.71 33.48 -40.15
C THR A 705 0.17 32.35 -39.62
N ILE A 706 -0.04 31.94 -38.37
CA ILE A 706 0.63 30.78 -37.75
C ILE A 706 -0.37 29.84 -37.06
N ALA A 707 0.02 28.59 -36.87
CA ALA A 707 -0.72 27.62 -36.07
C ALA A 707 -0.04 27.46 -34.69
N LEU A 708 -0.83 27.59 -33.62
CA LEU A 708 -0.47 27.33 -32.24
C LEU A 708 -0.91 25.90 -31.89
N SER A 709 0.03 24.96 -31.77
CA SER A 709 -0.29 23.54 -31.52
C SER A 709 -0.28 23.20 -30.02
N HIS A 710 -1.15 22.26 -29.59
CA HIS A 710 -1.14 21.74 -28.21
C HIS A 710 0.17 21.02 -27.83
N SER A 711 0.95 20.57 -28.81
CA SER A 711 2.27 19.95 -28.60
C SER A 711 3.33 20.96 -28.14
N ASP A 712 3.22 22.23 -28.51
CA ASP A 712 4.30 23.20 -28.27
C ASP A 712 4.34 23.67 -26.81
N ARG A 713 3.16 23.84 -26.16
CA ARG A 713 2.96 24.27 -24.75
C ARG A 713 3.82 25.46 -24.29
N LYS A 714 4.35 26.24 -25.23
CA LYS A 714 5.20 27.42 -25.05
C LYS A 714 4.43 28.65 -25.51
N PRO A 715 4.51 29.79 -24.80
CA PRO A 715 4.03 31.03 -25.37
C PRO A 715 4.94 31.51 -26.50
N TYR A 716 4.42 32.42 -27.31
CA TYR A 716 5.22 33.28 -28.16
C TYR A 716 5.57 34.59 -27.44
N THR A 717 6.74 35.14 -27.72
CA THR A 717 7.18 36.46 -27.28
C THR A 717 6.58 37.54 -28.18
N LEU A 718 5.89 38.52 -27.60
CA LEU A 718 5.46 39.74 -28.30
C LEU A 718 6.06 40.97 -27.60
N ASN A 719 7.09 41.55 -28.18
CA ASN A 719 7.72 42.77 -27.69
C ASN A 719 7.35 43.95 -28.59
N THR A 720 6.94 45.06 -27.99
CA THR A 720 6.45 46.25 -28.70
C THR A 720 7.26 47.48 -28.26
N ALA A 721 7.97 48.11 -29.20
CA ALA A 721 8.78 49.30 -28.92
C ALA A 721 7.92 50.56 -28.65
N ASN A 722 6.70 50.58 -29.20
CA ASN A 722 5.68 51.64 -29.10
C ASN A 722 4.30 51.01 -28.93
N ASP A 723 3.30 51.80 -28.54
CA ASP A 723 1.89 51.38 -28.56
C ASP A 723 1.48 50.95 -29.98
N THR A 724 1.12 49.68 -30.15
CA THR A 724 0.90 49.06 -31.46
C THR A 724 -0.53 48.51 -31.55
N LYS A 725 -1.33 49.01 -32.49
CA LYS A 725 -2.65 48.45 -32.82
C LYS A 725 -2.48 47.21 -33.68
N ILE A 726 -2.96 46.06 -33.20
CA ILE A 726 -2.90 44.78 -33.92
C ILE A 726 -4.32 44.24 -34.07
N LYS A 727 -4.72 43.94 -35.32
CA LYS A 727 -5.86 43.06 -35.59
C LYS A 727 -5.40 41.62 -35.43
N PHE A 728 -6.14 40.85 -34.63
CA PHE A 728 -6.00 39.41 -34.48
C PHE A 728 -7.23 38.74 -35.10
N SER A 729 -7.01 37.75 -35.95
CA SER A 729 -8.03 36.85 -36.48
C SER A 729 -7.70 35.44 -36.00
N LEU A 730 -8.57 34.87 -35.17
CA LEU A 730 -8.39 33.56 -34.53
C LEU A 730 -9.32 32.53 -35.20
N THR A 731 -8.83 31.31 -35.38
CA THR A 731 -9.61 30.18 -35.92
C THR A 731 -9.24 28.88 -35.19
N THR A 732 -10.21 28.02 -34.90
CA THR A 732 -9.96 26.64 -34.44
C THR A 732 -10.73 25.63 -35.30
N LYS A 733 -10.24 24.39 -35.34
CA LYS A 733 -10.90 23.23 -35.99
C LYS A 733 -11.33 22.15 -35.00
N THR A 734 -11.15 22.38 -33.70
CA THR A 734 -11.45 21.36 -32.67
C THR A 734 -12.86 21.54 -32.10
N GLN A 735 -13.46 20.45 -31.63
CA GLN A 735 -14.78 20.45 -30.97
C GLN A 735 -14.73 20.87 -29.49
N ASN A 736 -13.61 21.43 -29.02
CA ASN A 736 -13.42 21.87 -27.64
C ASN A 736 -13.38 23.41 -27.54
N ASN A 737 -13.61 23.93 -26.34
CA ASN A 737 -13.38 25.35 -26.05
C ASN A 737 -11.86 25.66 -26.07
N ASN A 738 -11.44 26.58 -26.92
CA ASN A 738 -10.04 27.01 -27.03
C ASN A 738 -9.88 28.46 -26.56
N VAL A 739 -8.73 28.81 -25.98
CA VAL A 739 -8.54 30.11 -25.34
C VAL A 739 -7.22 30.75 -25.77
N PHE A 740 -7.32 31.90 -26.41
CA PHE A 740 -6.21 32.82 -26.68
C PHE A 740 -6.00 33.75 -25.48
N ARG A 741 -4.74 33.98 -25.08
CA ARG A 741 -4.37 34.81 -23.92
C ARG A 741 -3.12 35.65 -24.22
N ILE A 742 -3.08 36.88 -23.69
CA ILE A 742 -1.89 37.73 -23.66
C ILE A 742 -1.61 38.12 -22.21
N TYR A 743 -0.36 37.99 -21.78
CA TYR A 743 0.12 38.39 -20.46
C TYR A 743 1.24 39.43 -20.57
N ASN A 744 1.37 40.35 -19.61
CA ASN A 744 2.45 41.34 -19.53
C ASN A 744 3.73 40.79 -18.87
N ASP A 745 4.73 41.65 -18.61
CA ASP A 745 5.99 41.26 -17.99
C ASP A 745 5.90 40.95 -16.48
N GLN A 746 4.79 41.27 -15.82
CA GLN A 746 4.43 40.80 -14.48
C GLN A 746 3.56 39.53 -14.50
N ASN A 747 3.43 38.86 -15.66
CA ASN A 747 2.60 37.68 -15.88
C ASN A 747 1.10 37.87 -15.51
N GLN A 748 0.61 39.11 -15.64
CA GLN A 748 -0.80 39.47 -15.46
C GLN A 748 -1.53 39.35 -16.80
N LEU A 749 -2.73 38.76 -16.77
CA LEU A 749 -3.56 38.53 -17.96
C LEU A 749 -4.16 39.86 -18.47
N VAL A 750 -3.64 40.38 -19.59
CA VAL A 750 -4.10 41.65 -20.19
C VAL A 750 -5.15 41.46 -21.29
N LYS A 751 -5.25 40.26 -21.86
CA LYS A 751 -6.31 39.90 -22.83
C LYS A 751 -6.62 38.41 -22.78
N LYS A 752 -7.91 38.04 -22.80
CA LYS A 752 -8.41 36.66 -22.97
C LYS A 752 -9.51 36.66 -24.03
N ILE A 753 -9.48 35.68 -24.92
CA ILE A 753 -10.53 35.43 -25.91
C ILE A 753 -10.80 33.91 -25.95
N THR A 754 -12.04 33.50 -25.74
CA THR A 754 -12.49 32.11 -25.89
C THR A 754 -13.17 31.93 -27.24
N LEU A 755 -12.87 30.82 -27.91
CA LEU A 755 -13.57 30.28 -29.08
C LEU A 755 -14.29 28.99 -28.64
N THR A 756 -15.55 28.84 -29.02
CA THR A 756 -16.38 27.66 -28.74
C THR A 756 -16.64 26.88 -30.03
N PRO A 757 -17.17 25.64 -30.00
CA PRO A 757 -17.46 24.89 -31.20
C PRO A 757 -18.40 25.63 -32.17
N GLU A 758 -19.36 26.38 -31.63
CA GLU A 758 -20.35 27.18 -32.37
C GLU A 758 -19.77 28.53 -32.85
N ARG A 759 -18.64 28.95 -32.28
CA ARG A 759 -17.92 30.20 -32.60
C ARG A 759 -16.44 29.91 -32.78
N ASN A 760 -16.16 29.09 -33.78
CA ASN A 760 -14.83 28.57 -34.12
C ASN A 760 -13.90 29.59 -34.83
N THR A 761 -14.37 30.82 -35.06
CA THR A 761 -13.60 31.94 -35.61
C THR A 761 -13.89 33.23 -34.83
N ARG A 762 -12.90 34.12 -34.71
CA ARG A 762 -13.08 35.43 -34.06
C ARG A 762 -12.03 36.47 -34.44
N ASP A 763 -12.50 37.61 -34.92
CA ASP A 763 -11.70 38.82 -35.14
C ASP A 763 -11.78 39.79 -33.94
N PHE A 764 -10.67 40.47 -33.63
CA PHE A 764 -10.66 41.65 -32.75
C PHE A 764 -9.44 42.53 -33.01
N VAL A 765 -9.54 43.82 -32.66
CA VAL A 765 -8.39 44.74 -32.60
C VAL A 765 -7.99 44.94 -31.15
N TYR A 766 -6.68 44.99 -30.88
CA TYR A 766 -6.13 45.27 -29.57
C TYR A 766 -4.88 46.15 -29.68
N THR A 767 -4.84 47.23 -28.89
CA THR A 767 -3.66 48.08 -28.76
C THR A 767 -2.74 47.45 -27.70
N VAL A 768 -1.68 46.79 -28.16
CA VAL A 768 -0.62 46.30 -27.28
C VAL A 768 0.24 47.51 -26.92
N LYS A 769 0.25 47.88 -25.62
CA LYS A 769 1.06 48.99 -25.12
C LYS A 769 2.56 48.73 -25.34
N LYS A 770 3.40 49.77 -25.30
CA LYS A 770 4.86 49.61 -25.28
C LYS A 770 5.28 48.69 -24.12
N GLY A 771 5.94 47.57 -24.41
CA GLY A 771 6.31 46.60 -23.38
C GLY A 771 6.75 45.23 -23.90
N ARG A 772 6.65 44.24 -23.01
CA ARG A 772 6.99 42.83 -23.27
C ARG A 772 5.82 41.96 -22.86
N TYR A 773 5.44 41.04 -23.72
CA TYR A 773 4.26 40.21 -23.55
C TYR A 773 4.53 38.76 -23.93
N SER A 774 3.81 37.84 -23.29
CA SER A 774 3.72 36.44 -23.69
C SER A 774 2.32 36.14 -24.23
N VAL A 775 2.26 35.43 -25.35
CA VAL A 775 1.03 35.11 -26.08
C VAL A 775 0.83 33.60 -26.09
N TYR A 776 -0.31 33.14 -25.61
CA TYR A 776 -0.68 31.73 -25.52
C TYR A 776 -1.95 31.44 -26.32
N GLY A 777 -2.03 30.23 -26.90
CA GLY A 777 -3.24 29.69 -27.48
C GLY A 777 -3.11 28.19 -27.70
N ASP A 778 -4.17 27.44 -27.41
CA ASP A 778 -4.21 25.98 -27.57
C ASP A 778 -5.02 25.64 -28.84
N ASN A 779 -4.42 24.92 -29.79
CA ASN A 779 -5.06 24.50 -31.05
C ASN A 779 -5.74 25.64 -31.86
N LEU A 780 -5.07 26.79 -31.94
CA LEU A 780 -5.54 27.98 -32.66
C LEU A 780 -4.67 28.28 -33.87
N THR A 781 -5.28 28.52 -35.03
CA THR A 781 -4.64 29.33 -36.07
C THR A 781 -4.85 30.80 -35.73
N ILE A 782 -3.79 31.60 -35.77
CA ILE A 782 -3.85 33.04 -35.54
C ILE A 782 -3.24 33.79 -36.72
N THR A 783 -3.96 34.78 -37.24
CA THR A 783 -3.45 35.76 -38.19
C THR A 783 -3.34 37.11 -37.48
N THR A 784 -2.18 37.73 -37.55
CA THR A 784 -1.94 39.08 -37.02
C THR A 784 -1.83 40.09 -38.16
N LYS A 785 -2.30 41.32 -37.96
CA LYS A 785 -2.05 42.45 -38.87
C LYS A 785 -1.88 43.73 -38.07
N ILE A 786 -0.73 44.39 -38.20
CA ILE A 786 -0.51 45.72 -37.63
C ILE A 786 -1.40 46.71 -38.39
N LEU A 787 -2.13 47.52 -37.65
CA LEU A 787 -2.88 48.65 -38.20
C LEU A 787 -2.02 49.90 -38.04
N LYS A 788 -1.81 50.63 -39.14
CA LYS A 788 -1.19 51.95 -39.12
C LYS A 788 -2.16 52.97 -38.51
#